data_AF-A0A1I1LZC8-F1
#
_entry.id   AF-A0A1I1LZC8-F1
#
_cell.length_a   1.000
_cell.length_b   1.000
_cell.length_c   1.000
_cell.angle_alpha   90.00
_cell.angle_beta   90.00
_cell.angle_gamma   90.00
#
_symmetry.space_group_name_H-M   'P 1'
#
loop_
_entity.id
_entity.type
_entity.pdbx_description
1 polymer ?
#
loop_
_entity_poly.entity_id
_entity_poly.type
_entity_poly.pdbx_seq_one_letter_code
_entity_poly.pdbx_strand_id
1 'polypeptide(L)'
;MENPYLVVEPLGSARSRAYEYSRYAERLGSTFVAAVCQHARDSYDKQFLIKGSRAVGLILAVAHLDSFFCILKNTLDKYHLVSTSAMESSHLHEFANDFLASRSITNCNLSTSDTHHYEKNLAILKRYADAGILCVDLQHFASVKQSPYYVLHTEPTNGTSITYEYSRIADRVGAMFVASACALIRELRKTANVTERTWQDNYAERFDHFLGQLHPFLESMHYRSTEALSEDGWQQFVDYLARSILEDRVSGKTGNMISAKTKDKQRLTTNKLLANLALRGLLPKRFEIPPPGGRMRAVDGESKFTQRGFYVKEKKEVAYSPFILMIQQGDKTNLYSYEAFQPLARFFLLEALPALDRYYNIRTNQQRKVCHQVVTSLLSFLMRQKGIGSMPDFFRNLGSAAFRRIEAMTWEKALYEWRADLICDTATPESSRSILRKHKLIGTLNQVWAVLASSNVVPEVKLKGIKNAKARQTSKSRPCLAQLSPRENGTEHGKDTERNALISKLTRPFDEFEKSEAIEFITALYAHLPSQNVKLLDLDSLVSEIRKLNTFRLESLRRCAELDFLQWYEHWLFGQRALIEATHSSQELIALLDYTERSVSDRRRNATKLITGTTLPNLGNALSLMLEALDGNSSGISGRYHHLKRRWGGHEQLQAYLHPHKRATVALWILLLVDTGANCEVVREMPTNCLTKTEDSTHMTVSFGQKARAHYVRINDSLPVAPQPGQKLSAVQAIRYYLSMSVRYREEADVSVANTLFLDTQQGHIVTITESRAREDFKAFLRDHPELHNLDIRPSSIRPSCLLELQHRDPLIRIETAQAQADHASATTTGIYTQRTHTKLVQIEKIRAFTIAFQAVIIESIDGAAEKLGMSHEAAVKLFSNAARSGLGVACLNSKAGIQPGTQQGESCTRLDACPGCEMRYIVGTADNIADLILFNEYLESREENEIMSNAIAWENRWLPWRTLAEVALAKFSQGETASSYIQAKSIADARRPNYKPFPLF
;
A
#
# COMPACT_ATOMS: atom_id res chain seq x y z
N MET A 1 -32.67 28.67 -35.20
CA MET A 1 -32.65 27.19 -35.10
C MET A 1 -31.95 26.84 -33.81
N GLU A 2 -32.57 26.06 -32.94
CA GLU A 2 -32.00 25.66 -31.65
C GLU A 2 -30.72 24.84 -31.85
N ASN A 3 -29.66 25.20 -31.13
CA ASN A 3 -28.39 24.47 -31.17
C ASN A 3 -28.60 23.00 -30.72
N PRO A 4 -27.94 22.01 -31.36
CA PRO A 4 -28.13 20.59 -31.06
C PRO A 4 -27.44 20.23 -29.72
N TYR A 5 -28.10 20.57 -28.62
CA TYR A 5 -27.72 20.17 -27.28
C TYR A 5 -28.50 18.92 -26.86
N LEU A 6 -27.83 17.96 -26.25
CA LEU A 6 -28.52 16.99 -25.41
C LEU A 6 -28.62 17.60 -24.00
N VAL A 7 -29.76 18.22 -23.70
CA VAL A 7 -30.06 18.75 -22.36
C VAL A 7 -30.80 17.67 -21.57
N VAL A 8 -30.17 17.18 -20.50
CA VAL A 8 -30.81 16.23 -19.58
C VAL A 8 -30.93 16.88 -18.20
N GLU A 9 -32.15 16.90 -17.67
CA GLU A 9 -32.47 17.45 -16.35
C GLU A 9 -32.52 16.33 -15.30
N PRO A 10 -31.57 16.25 -14.35
CA PRO A 10 -31.68 15.31 -13.25
C PRO A 10 -32.65 15.87 -12.19
N LEU A 11 -33.77 15.21 -11.88
CA LEU A 11 -34.53 15.63 -10.67
C LEU A 11 -33.63 15.47 -9.44
N GLY A 12 -33.50 16.55 -8.69
CA GLY A 12 -32.76 16.61 -7.42
C GLY A 12 -31.41 17.33 -7.50
N SER A 13 -30.96 17.80 -8.66
CA SER A 13 -29.80 18.70 -8.76
C SER A 13 -30.17 20.01 -9.46
N ALA A 14 -29.84 21.15 -8.87
CA ALA A 14 -30.15 22.48 -9.40
C ALA A 14 -29.35 22.87 -10.68
N ARG A 15 -28.65 21.93 -11.33
CA ARG A 15 -27.84 22.20 -12.53
C ARG A 15 -28.12 21.15 -13.62
N SER A 16 -28.83 21.57 -14.65
CA SER A 16 -28.92 20.83 -15.92
C SER A 16 -27.51 20.67 -16.52
N ARG A 17 -27.17 19.46 -16.97
CA ARG A 17 -25.93 19.24 -17.75
C ARG A 17 -26.31 19.19 -19.22
N ALA A 18 -25.90 20.22 -19.96
CA ALA A 18 -25.98 20.23 -21.40
C ALA A 18 -24.71 19.61 -21.98
N TYR A 19 -24.86 18.60 -22.83
CA TYR A 19 -23.77 18.07 -23.65
C TYR A 19 -23.87 18.68 -25.04
N GLU A 20 -22.80 19.35 -25.45
CA GLU A 20 -22.75 20.09 -26.70
C GLU A 20 -22.12 19.26 -27.82
N TYR A 21 -22.90 18.98 -28.86
CA TYR A 21 -22.44 18.27 -30.06
C TYR A 21 -22.31 19.20 -31.29
N SER A 22 -22.27 20.52 -31.07
CA SER A 22 -22.17 21.54 -32.13
C SER A 22 -20.95 21.34 -33.03
N ARG A 23 -19.82 20.87 -32.47
CA ARG A 23 -18.61 20.50 -33.24
C ARG A 23 -18.84 19.43 -34.31
N TYR A 24 -19.87 18.60 -34.17
CA TYR A 24 -20.24 17.60 -35.17
C TYR A 24 -21.30 18.14 -36.14
N ALA A 25 -22.11 19.12 -35.72
CA ALA A 25 -23.17 19.71 -36.53
C ALA A 25 -22.65 20.42 -37.79
N GLU A 26 -21.47 21.03 -37.73
CA GLU A 26 -20.81 21.65 -38.89
C GLU A 26 -20.54 20.64 -40.01
N ARG A 27 -20.22 19.38 -39.65
CA ARG A 27 -19.81 18.34 -40.60
C ARG A 27 -20.91 17.34 -40.94
N LEU A 28 -21.75 17.00 -39.96
CA LEU A 28 -22.82 15.99 -40.10
C LEU A 28 -24.18 16.61 -40.47
N GLY A 29 -24.30 17.94 -40.42
CA GLY A 29 -25.56 18.66 -40.58
C GLY A 29 -26.31 18.82 -39.25
N SER A 30 -26.71 20.04 -38.92
CA SER A 30 -27.39 20.36 -37.66
C SER A 30 -28.70 19.60 -37.47
N THR A 31 -29.49 19.44 -38.54
CA THR A 31 -30.76 18.68 -38.52
C THR A 31 -30.54 17.20 -38.16
N PHE A 32 -29.49 16.58 -38.71
CA PHE A 32 -29.15 15.18 -38.45
C PHE A 32 -28.68 14.98 -37.01
N VAL A 33 -27.77 15.84 -36.53
CA VAL A 33 -27.26 15.79 -35.14
C VAL A 33 -28.40 16.02 -34.15
N ALA A 34 -29.32 16.95 -34.43
CA ALA A 34 -30.50 17.19 -33.60
C ALA A 34 -31.42 15.96 -33.56
N ALA A 35 -31.69 15.31 -34.69
CA ALA A 35 -32.52 14.10 -34.75
C ALA A 35 -31.92 12.93 -33.95
N VAL A 36 -30.60 12.70 -34.06
CA VAL A 36 -29.88 11.66 -33.28
C VAL A 36 -29.94 11.95 -31.78
N CYS A 37 -29.71 13.21 -31.38
CA CYS A 37 -29.76 13.62 -29.97
C CYS A 37 -31.17 13.50 -29.39
N GLN A 38 -32.20 13.92 -30.14
CA GLN A 38 -33.59 13.82 -29.72
C GLN A 38 -34.01 12.36 -29.54
N HIS A 39 -33.68 11.49 -30.50
CA HIS A 39 -34.02 10.07 -30.40
C HIS A 39 -33.30 9.35 -29.25
N ALA A 40 -32.04 9.75 -28.97
CA ALA A 40 -31.30 9.24 -27.81
C ALA A 40 -31.94 9.68 -26.48
N ARG A 41 -32.43 10.93 -26.41
CA ARG A 41 -33.20 11.46 -25.27
C ARG A 41 -34.49 10.67 -25.05
N ASP A 42 -35.30 10.50 -26.08
CA ASP A 42 -36.57 9.76 -25.99
C ASP A 42 -36.36 8.28 -25.60
N SER A 43 -35.28 7.66 -26.10
CA SER A 43 -34.89 6.30 -25.72
C SER A 43 -34.43 6.21 -24.26
N TYR A 44 -33.71 7.22 -23.76
CA TYR A 44 -33.28 7.29 -22.37
C TYR A 44 -34.48 7.44 -21.43
N ASP A 45 -35.41 8.35 -21.74
CA ASP A 45 -36.59 8.60 -20.93
C ASP A 45 -37.49 7.35 -20.81
N LYS A 46 -37.62 6.58 -21.90
CA LYS A 46 -38.34 5.28 -21.88
C LYS A 46 -37.64 4.21 -21.04
N GLN A 47 -36.32 4.08 -21.12
CA GLN A 47 -35.59 3.09 -20.31
C GLN A 47 -35.54 3.47 -18.83
N PHE A 48 -35.54 4.77 -18.53
CA PHE A 48 -35.56 5.29 -17.18
C PHE A 48 -36.82 4.87 -16.41
N LEU A 49 -38.01 4.95 -17.02
CA LEU A 49 -39.29 4.53 -16.43
C LEU A 49 -39.28 3.06 -15.97
N ILE A 50 -38.42 2.22 -16.55
CA ILE A 50 -38.40 0.77 -16.32
C ILE A 50 -37.38 0.37 -15.23
N LYS A 51 -36.24 1.06 -15.09
CA LYS A 51 -35.08 0.57 -14.31
C LYS A 51 -34.66 1.41 -13.09
N GLY A 52 -35.31 2.55 -12.81
CA GLY A 52 -35.19 3.28 -11.54
C GLY A 52 -33.83 3.92 -11.20
N SER A 53 -32.79 3.82 -12.05
CA SER A 53 -31.46 4.40 -11.79
C SER A 53 -31.02 5.36 -12.91
N ARG A 54 -30.98 6.67 -12.63
CA ARG A 54 -30.72 7.75 -13.62
C ARG A 54 -29.27 7.98 -13.98
N ALA A 55 -28.35 7.93 -13.00
CA ALA A 55 -26.98 8.40 -13.18
C ALA A 55 -26.14 7.49 -14.10
N VAL A 56 -26.32 6.18 -14.01
CA VAL A 56 -25.55 5.20 -14.80
C VAL A 56 -26.01 5.17 -16.26
N GLY A 57 -27.32 5.30 -16.51
CA GLY A 57 -27.86 5.34 -17.87
C GLY A 57 -27.40 6.56 -18.68
N LEU A 58 -27.24 7.71 -18.01
CA LEU A 58 -26.86 8.97 -18.67
C LEU A 58 -25.40 8.95 -19.15
N ILE A 59 -24.49 8.47 -18.29
CA ILE A 59 -23.07 8.34 -18.64
C ILE A 59 -22.91 7.40 -19.84
N LEU A 60 -23.68 6.31 -19.88
CA LEU A 60 -23.68 5.40 -21.01
C LEU A 60 -24.21 6.07 -22.28
N ALA A 61 -25.36 6.77 -22.22
CA ALA A 61 -25.95 7.42 -23.39
C ALA A 61 -25.02 8.47 -24.03
N VAL A 62 -24.34 9.29 -23.22
CA VAL A 62 -23.37 10.29 -23.70
C VAL A 62 -22.16 9.61 -24.37
N ALA A 63 -21.60 8.58 -23.74
CA ALA A 63 -20.46 7.86 -24.30
C ALA A 63 -20.80 7.15 -25.63
N HIS A 64 -22.03 6.68 -25.80
CA HIS A 64 -22.50 6.11 -27.06
C HIS A 64 -22.61 7.16 -28.16
N LEU A 65 -23.16 8.34 -27.86
CA LEU A 65 -23.28 9.43 -28.82
C LEU A 65 -21.91 9.95 -29.28
N ASP A 66 -20.95 10.09 -28.37
CA ASP A 66 -19.58 10.47 -28.73
C ASP A 66 -18.93 9.44 -29.68
N SER A 67 -19.08 8.15 -29.37
CA SER A 67 -18.56 7.07 -30.23
C SER A 67 -19.25 7.07 -31.60
N PHE A 68 -20.56 7.23 -31.62
CA PHE A 68 -21.38 7.25 -32.84
C PHE A 68 -20.98 8.41 -33.76
N PHE A 69 -20.95 9.64 -33.24
CA PHE A 69 -20.60 10.81 -34.03
C PHE A 69 -19.13 10.82 -34.45
N CYS A 70 -18.22 10.32 -33.62
CA CYS A 70 -16.80 10.23 -33.99
C CYS A 70 -16.57 9.27 -35.15
N ILE A 71 -17.16 8.07 -35.10
CA ILE A 71 -16.99 7.06 -36.15
C ILE A 71 -17.66 7.54 -37.44
N LEU A 72 -18.85 8.12 -37.36
CA LEU A 72 -19.55 8.66 -38.52
C LEU A 72 -18.76 9.79 -39.20
N LYS A 73 -18.17 10.70 -38.40
CA LYS A 73 -17.30 11.75 -38.93
C LYS A 73 -16.07 11.15 -39.63
N ASN A 74 -15.43 10.15 -39.03
CA ASN A 74 -14.28 9.48 -39.63
C ASN A 74 -14.63 8.82 -40.97
N THR A 75 -15.80 8.21 -41.10
CA THR A 75 -16.27 7.65 -42.38
C THR A 75 -16.46 8.75 -43.43
N LEU A 76 -17.06 9.89 -43.08
CA LEU A 76 -17.19 11.01 -44.02
C LEU A 76 -15.83 11.56 -44.47
N ASP A 77 -14.89 11.71 -43.53
CA ASP A 77 -13.56 12.23 -43.82
C ASP A 77 -12.75 11.25 -44.68
N LYS A 78 -12.88 9.93 -44.44
CA LYS A 78 -12.26 8.87 -45.25
C LYS A 78 -12.70 8.91 -46.71
N TYR A 79 -13.97 9.23 -46.96
CA TYR A 79 -14.55 9.28 -48.31
C TYR A 79 -14.66 10.68 -48.89
N HIS A 80 -14.06 11.69 -48.23
CA HIS A 80 -14.13 13.10 -48.63
C HIS A 80 -15.57 13.62 -48.85
N LEU A 81 -16.53 13.09 -48.09
CA LEU A 81 -17.94 13.46 -48.21
C LEU A 81 -18.22 14.76 -47.45
N VAL A 82 -19.11 15.57 -48.01
CA VAL A 82 -19.44 16.90 -47.44
C VAL A 82 -20.44 16.77 -46.28
N SER A 83 -21.32 15.76 -46.31
CA SER A 83 -22.31 15.51 -45.25
C SER A 83 -22.85 14.08 -45.30
N THR A 84 -23.66 13.69 -44.30
CA THR A 84 -24.28 12.36 -44.20
C THR A 84 -25.27 12.06 -45.34
N SER A 85 -25.88 13.09 -45.95
CA SER A 85 -26.77 12.89 -47.11
C SER A 85 -26.03 12.51 -48.40
N ALA A 86 -24.70 12.71 -48.45
CA ALA A 86 -23.85 12.28 -49.55
C ALA A 86 -23.34 10.84 -49.38
N MET A 87 -23.71 10.14 -48.29
CA MET A 87 -23.31 8.75 -48.09
C MET A 87 -24.16 7.81 -48.95
N GLU A 88 -23.49 7.02 -49.79
CA GLU A 88 -24.08 5.87 -50.47
C GLU A 88 -24.24 4.67 -49.52
N SER A 89 -24.99 3.65 -49.95
CA SER A 89 -25.25 2.44 -49.17
C SER A 89 -23.97 1.72 -48.70
N SER A 90 -22.90 1.77 -49.51
CA SER A 90 -21.58 1.23 -49.21
C SER A 90 -20.91 1.97 -48.03
N HIS A 91 -20.93 3.30 -48.02
CA HIS A 91 -20.38 4.13 -46.94
C HIS A 91 -21.14 3.90 -45.62
N LEU A 92 -22.46 3.76 -45.72
CA LEU A 92 -23.33 3.47 -44.57
C LEU A 92 -23.08 2.07 -43.98
N HIS A 93 -22.81 1.07 -44.82
CA HIS A 93 -22.41 -0.27 -44.40
C HIS A 93 -21.06 -0.27 -43.68
N GLU A 94 -20.09 0.48 -44.18
CA GLU A 94 -18.79 0.59 -43.54
C GLU A 94 -18.85 1.29 -42.19
N PHE A 95 -19.56 2.42 -42.12
CA PHE A 95 -19.86 3.08 -40.85
C PHE A 95 -20.49 2.11 -39.84
N ALA A 96 -21.47 1.31 -40.27
CA ALA A 96 -22.12 0.33 -39.42
C ALA A 96 -21.13 -0.74 -38.93
N ASN A 97 -20.25 -1.26 -39.79
CA ASN A 97 -19.19 -2.20 -39.41
C ASN A 97 -18.23 -1.61 -38.38
N ASP A 98 -17.73 -0.40 -38.60
CA ASP A 98 -16.80 0.27 -37.70
C ASP A 98 -17.45 0.57 -36.34
N PHE A 99 -18.72 0.98 -36.36
CA PHE A 99 -19.50 1.22 -35.14
C PHE A 99 -19.73 -0.07 -34.36
N LEU A 100 -20.08 -1.17 -35.04
CA LEU A 100 -20.26 -2.49 -34.43
C LEU A 100 -18.97 -3.04 -33.82
N ALA A 101 -17.81 -2.74 -34.42
CA ALA A 101 -16.50 -3.13 -33.91
C ALA A 101 -15.99 -2.25 -32.76
N SER A 102 -16.60 -1.07 -32.54
CA SER A 102 -16.12 -0.12 -31.53
C SER A 102 -16.41 -0.57 -30.10
N ARG A 103 -15.35 -0.67 -29.28
CA ARG A 103 -15.48 -0.76 -27.82
C ARG A 103 -15.65 0.65 -27.27
N SER A 104 -16.79 0.97 -26.66
CA SER A 104 -17.04 2.32 -26.12
C SER A 104 -15.90 2.73 -25.17
N ILE A 105 -15.38 3.96 -25.34
CA ILE A 105 -14.17 4.49 -24.71
C ILE A 105 -14.22 4.53 -23.15
N THR A 106 -15.36 4.29 -22.51
CA THR A 106 -15.59 4.63 -21.09
C THR A 106 -15.74 3.47 -20.10
N ASN A 107 -15.19 2.27 -20.33
CA ASN A 107 -15.16 1.24 -19.28
C ASN A 107 -13.74 0.77 -18.91
N CYS A 108 -13.20 1.41 -17.88
CA CYS A 108 -12.16 0.80 -17.04
C CYS A 108 -12.82 -0.26 -16.13
N ASN A 109 -12.43 -1.52 -16.26
CA ASN A 109 -12.56 -2.61 -15.27
C ASN A 109 -13.79 -3.54 -15.25
N LEU A 110 -14.53 -3.76 -16.34
CA LEU A 110 -15.48 -4.89 -16.42
C LEU A 110 -15.25 -5.72 -17.69
N SER A 111 -14.91 -7.00 -17.50
CA SER A 111 -14.68 -7.98 -18.58
C SER A 111 -16.02 -8.43 -19.19
N THR A 112 -16.63 -7.61 -20.04
CA THR A 112 -17.74 -8.06 -20.91
C THR A 112 -17.18 -8.51 -22.25
N SER A 113 -17.67 -9.63 -22.78
CA SER A 113 -17.22 -10.20 -24.06
C SER A 113 -17.56 -9.27 -25.24
N ASP A 114 -16.75 -9.33 -26.30
CA ASP A 114 -16.93 -8.56 -27.53
C ASP A 114 -18.34 -8.72 -28.15
N THR A 115 -18.94 -9.88 -27.99
CA THR A 115 -20.30 -10.19 -28.43
C THR A 115 -21.36 -9.28 -27.78
N HIS A 116 -21.20 -8.94 -26.49
CA HIS A 116 -22.16 -8.06 -25.80
C HIS A 116 -22.08 -6.62 -26.29
N HIS A 117 -20.89 -6.15 -26.67
CA HIS A 117 -20.69 -4.84 -27.26
C HIS A 117 -21.30 -4.77 -28.66
N TYR A 118 -21.06 -5.80 -29.48
CA TYR A 118 -21.63 -5.92 -30.82
C TYR A 118 -23.17 -5.90 -30.79
N GLU A 119 -23.81 -6.72 -29.95
CA GLU A 119 -25.28 -6.77 -29.83
C GLU A 119 -25.87 -5.44 -29.38
N LYS A 120 -25.20 -4.77 -28.44
CA LYS A 120 -25.63 -3.45 -27.95
C LYS A 120 -25.54 -2.38 -29.03
N ASN A 121 -24.44 -2.35 -29.78
CA ASN A 121 -24.23 -1.40 -30.88
C ASN A 121 -25.20 -1.69 -32.04
N LEU A 122 -25.47 -2.97 -32.35
CA LEU A 122 -26.47 -3.37 -33.34
C LEU A 122 -27.88 -2.93 -32.95
N ALA A 123 -28.25 -3.05 -31.67
CA ALA A 123 -29.54 -2.57 -31.18
C ALA A 123 -29.65 -1.03 -31.20
N ILE A 124 -28.53 -0.30 -31.18
CA ILE A 124 -28.51 1.16 -31.36
C ILE A 124 -28.71 1.51 -32.84
N LEU A 125 -27.94 0.89 -33.75
CA LEU A 125 -28.08 1.09 -35.19
C LEU A 125 -29.49 0.76 -35.66
N LYS A 126 -30.07 -0.33 -35.17
CA LYS A 126 -31.45 -0.72 -35.48
C LYS A 126 -32.45 0.34 -35.07
N ARG A 127 -32.31 0.92 -33.88
CA ARG A 127 -33.20 2.00 -33.43
C ARG A 127 -33.10 3.24 -34.30
N TYR A 128 -31.89 3.63 -34.71
CA TYR A 128 -31.72 4.77 -35.62
C TYR A 128 -32.22 4.49 -37.04
N ALA A 129 -32.08 3.26 -37.53
CA ALA A 129 -32.64 2.84 -38.81
C ALA A 129 -34.18 2.81 -38.79
N ASP A 130 -34.77 2.21 -37.75
CA ASP A 130 -36.22 2.14 -37.54
C ASP A 130 -36.84 3.54 -37.37
N ALA A 131 -36.07 4.51 -36.84
CA ALA A 131 -36.47 5.91 -36.71
C ALA A 131 -36.30 6.72 -38.02
N GLY A 132 -35.82 6.11 -39.11
CA GLY A 132 -35.53 6.80 -40.36
C GLY A 132 -34.34 7.77 -40.30
N ILE A 133 -33.54 7.71 -39.23
CA ILE A 133 -32.36 8.57 -39.05
C ILE A 133 -31.18 8.04 -39.87
N LEU A 134 -31.05 6.72 -40.02
CA LEU A 134 -30.05 6.07 -40.85
C LEU A 134 -30.71 5.21 -41.94
N CYS A 135 -30.28 5.37 -43.19
CA CYS A 135 -30.75 4.54 -44.31
C CYS A 135 -29.82 3.32 -44.52
N VAL A 136 -29.62 2.51 -43.48
CA VAL A 136 -28.77 1.31 -43.53
C VAL A 136 -29.66 0.07 -43.56
N ASP A 137 -29.46 -0.83 -44.54
CA ASP A 137 -30.07 -2.15 -44.50
C ASP A 137 -29.38 -3.03 -43.46
N LEU A 138 -30.03 -3.18 -42.31
CA LEU A 138 -29.51 -3.99 -41.22
C LEU A 138 -29.80 -5.48 -41.37
N GLN A 139 -30.54 -5.91 -42.41
CA GLN A 139 -30.79 -7.34 -42.65
C GLN A 139 -29.50 -8.10 -42.94
N HIS A 140 -28.52 -7.46 -43.57
CA HIS A 140 -27.18 -8.02 -43.81
C HIS A 140 -26.40 -8.29 -42.51
N PHE A 141 -26.66 -7.49 -41.46
CA PHE A 141 -26.03 -7.65 -40.14
C PHE A 141 -26.83 -8.59 -39.23
N ALA A 142 -28.14 -8.73 -39.49
CA ALA A 142 -29.02 -9.67 -38.82
C ALA A 142 -28.86 -11.11 -39.37
N SER A 143 -28.49 -11.28 -40.65
CA SER A 143 -28.30 -12.58 -41.31
C SER A 143 -27.00 -13.29 -40.94
N VAL A 144 -26.06 -12.59 -40.29
CA VAL A 144 -24.91 -13.22 -39.62
C VAL A 144 -25.37 -14.30 -38.61
N LYS A 145 -26.63 -14.27 -38.15
CA LYS A 145 -27.25 -15.26 -37.23
C LYS A 145 -27.62 -16.64 -37.82
N GLN A 146 -27.32 -16.96 -39.08
CA GLN A 146 -27.59 -18.30 -39.63
C GLN A 146 -26.37 -19.10 -40.06
N SER A 147 -25.19 -18.79 -39.51
CA SER A 147 -24.13 -19.79 -39.39
C SER A 147 -24.46 -20.73 -38.21
N PRO A 148 -24.20 -22.05 -38.25
CA PRO A 148 -24.59 -22.97 -37.17
C PRO A 148 -23.77 -22.67 -35.90
N TYR A 149 -24.26 -21.76 -35.06
CA TYR A 149 -23.51 -21.30 -33.90
C TYR A 149 -23.33 -22.39 -32.85
N TYR A 150 -22.07 -22.75 -32.63
CA TYR A 150 -21.60 -23.56 -31.51
C TYR A 150 -21.61 -22.75 -30.22
N VAL A 151 -22.80 -22.39 -29.72
CA VAL A 151 -22.96 -21.47 -28.60
C VAL A 151 -23.53 -22.16 -27.36
N LEU A 152 -22.83 -22.09 -26.23
CA LEU A 152 -23.34 -22.55 -24.93
C LEU A 152 -23.89 -21.34 -24.15
N HIS A 153 -25.21 -21.19 -24.13
CA HIS A 153 -25.88 -20.17 -23.32
C HIS A 153 -26.10 -20.64 -21.89
N THR A 154 -25.79 -19.77 -20.93
CA THR A 154 -26.08 -19.95 -19.50
C THR A 154 -27.10 -18.88 -19.07
N GLU A 155 -28.17 -19.29 -18.39
CA GLU A 155 -29.30 -18.42 -18.01
C GLU A 155 -29.34 -18.24 -16.49
N PRO A 156 -28.92 -17.07 -15.95
CA PRO A 156 -28.64 -16.90 -14.53
C PRO A 156 -29.87 -16.63 -13.68
N THR A 157 -29.79 -17.11 -12.44
CA THR A 157 -30.60 -16.65 -11.29
C THR A 157 -30.42 -15.15 -10.94
N ASN A 158 -29.37 -14.47 -11.43
CA ASN A 158 -29.03 -13.07 -11.10
C ASN A 158 -28.99 -12.10 -12.32
N GLY A 159 -29.52 -12.47 -13.49
CA GLY A 159 -29.79 -11.51 -14.58
C GLY A 159 -28.65 -11.13 -15.55
N THR A 160 -27.44 -11.69 -15.45
CA THR A 160 -26.35 -11.50 -16.45
C THR A 160 -25.99 -12.81 -17.15
N SER A 161 -26.57 -13.11 -18.31
CA SER A 161 -26.28 -14.31 -19.10
C SER A 161 -24.82 -14.35 -19.55
N ILE A 162 -24.19 -15.53 -19.44
CA ILE A 162 -22.86 -15.76 -20.02
C ILE A 162 -23.05 -16.67 -21.22
N THR A 163 -22.60 -16.19 -22.38
CA THR A 163 -22.64 -16.89 -23.66
C THR A 163 -21.21 -17.28 -24.01
N TYR A 164 -20.96 -18.59 -24.16
CA TYR A 164 -19.70 -19.09 -24.72
C TYR A 164 -19.89 -19.35 -26.21
N GLU A 165 -19.06 -18.73 -27.05
CA GLU A 165 -19.15 -18.81 -28.50
C GLU A 165 -17.91 -19.52 -29.05
N TYR A 166 -18.11 -20.70 -29.62
CA TYR A 166 -17.02 -21.54 -30.11
C TYR A 166 -16.87 -21.54 -31.63
N SER A 167 -17.60 -20.69 -32.35
CA SER A 167 -17.61 -20.69 -33.83
C SER A 167 -16.22 -20.53 -34.43
N ARG A 168 -15.37 -19.65 -33.89
CA ARG A 168 -13.99 -19.47 -34.35
C ARG A 168 -13.10 -20.70 -34.11
N ILE A 169 -13.37 -21.44 -33.05
CA ILE A 169 -12.60 -22.63 -32.68
C ILE A 169 -13.10 -23.85 -33.47
N ALA A 170 -14.37 -23.87 -33.86
CA ALA A 170 -15.02 -24.99 -34.53
C ALA A 170 -14.43 -25.30 -35.91
N ASP A 171 -14.00 -24.29 -36.67
CA ASP A 171 -13.35 -24.49 -37.97
C ASP A 171 -12.07 -25.33 -37.84
N ARG A 172 -11.35 -25.16 -36.72
CA ARG A 172 -10.08 -25.85 -36.46
C ARG A 172 -10.24 -27.12 -35.66
N VAL A 173 -11.12 -27.13 -34.66
CA VAL A 173 -11.34 -28.31 -33.79
C VAL A 173 -12.20 -29.35 -34.52
N GLY A 174 -13.12 -28.93 -35.38
CA GLY A 174 -14.09 -29.79 -36.03
C GLY A 174 -15.51 -29.41 -35.60
N ALA A 175 -16.26 -28.85 -36.54
CA ALA A 175 -17.61 -28.35 -36.35
C ALA A 175 -18.55 -29.41 -35.70
N MET A 176 -18.52 -30.64 -36.22
CA MET A 176 -19.28 -31.78 -35.69
C MET A 176 -18.95 -32.10 -34.22
N PHE A 177 -17.65 -32.10 -33.87
CA PHE A 177 -17.19 -32.36 -32.52
C PHE A 177 -17.69 -31.28 -31.55
N VAL A 178 -17.52 -30.00 -31.92
CA VAL A 178 -17.92 -28.89 -31.05
C VAL A 178 -19.45 -28.85 -30.85
N ALA A 179 -20.25 -29.13 -31.89
CA ALA A 179 -21.72 -29.27 -31.75
C ALA A 179 -22.09 -30.35 -30.74
N SER A 180 -21.54 -31.54 -30.94
CA SER A 180 -21.86 -32.71 -30.15
C SER A 180 -21.43 -32.55 -28.69
N ALA A 181 -20.28 -31.93 -28.46
CA ALA A 181 -19.80 -31.62 -27.13
C ALA A 181 -20.66 -30.53 -26.45
N CYS A 182 -21.07 -29.47 -27.17
CA CYS A 182 -22.01 -28.48 -26.65
C CYS A 182 -23.35 -29.12 -26.26
N ALA A 183 -23.89 -30.03 -27.10
CA ALA A 183 -25.12 -30.75 -26.83
C ALA A 183 -25.00 -31.61 -25.56
N LEU A 184 -23.89 -32.32 -25.39
CA LEU A 184 -23.59 -33.07 -24.16
C LEU A 184 -23.59 -32.17 -22.92
N ILE A 185 -22.94 -31.02 -22.96
CA ILE A 185 -22.87 -30.11 -21.80
C ILE A 185 -24.25 -29.55 -21.42
N ARG A 186 -25.10 -29.28 -22.42
CA ARG A 186 -26.51 -28.90 -22.18
C ARG A 186 -27.31 -30.05 -21.58
N GLU A 187 -27.06 -31.29 -21.99
CA GLU A 187 -27.71 -32.46 -21.42
C GLU A 187 -27.28 -32.74 -19.98
N LEU A 188 -25.98 -32.64 -19.69
CA LEU A 188 -25.44 -32.74 -18.32
C LEU A 188 -26.05 -31.70 -17.38
N ARG A 189 -26.46 -30.53 -17.90
CA ARG A 189 -27.24 -29.54 -17.14
C ARG A 189 -28.59 -30.11 -16.69
N LYS A 190 -29.31 -30.76 -17.62
CA LYS A 190 -30.65 -31.30 -17.38
C LYS A 190 -30.60 -32.48 -16.41
N THR A 191 -29.60 -33.35 -16.52
CA THR A 191 -29.50 -34.59 -15.72
C THR A 191 -28.91 -34.37 -14.32
N ALA A 192 -28.01 -33.41 -14.13
CA ALA A 192 -27.29 -33.28 -12.86
C ALA A 192 -28.12 -32.69 -11.69
N ASN A 193 -29.30 -32.10 -11.94
CA ASN A 193 -30.14 -31.42 -10.94
C ASN A 193 -29.34 -30.54 -9.94
N VAL A 194 -28.26 -29.91 -10.41
CA VAL A 194 -27.42 -29.03 -9.60
C VAL A 194 -27.83 -27.59 -9.83
N THR A 195 -27.61 -26.74 -8.82
CA THR A 195 -27.73 -25.29 -8.97
C THR A 195 -26.91 -24.83 -10.17
N GLU A 196 -27.43 -23.86 -10.93
CA GLU A 196 -26.80 -23.36 -12.15
C GLU A 196 -25.34 -22.93 -11.97
N ARG A 197 -25.01 -22.24 -10.87
CA ARG A 197 -23.63 -21.87 -10.52
C ARG A 197 -22.71 -23.10 -10.41
N THR A 198 -23.20 -24.17 -9.78
CA THR A 198 -22.45 -25.41 -9.64
C THR A 198 -22.27 -26.11 -10.99
N TRP A 199 -23.25 -26.01 -11.90
CA TRP A 199 -23.10 -26.51 -13.27
C TRP A 199 -22.08 -25.67 -14.07
N GLN A 200 -22.18 -24.34 -13.97
CA GLN A 200 -21.30 -23.40 -14.66
C GLN A 200 -19.83 -23.58 -14.25
N ASP A 201 -19.55 -23.64 -12.94
CA ASP A 201 -18.21 -23.78 -12.38
C ASP A 201 -17.56 -25.15 -12.69
N ASN A 202 -18.38 -26.19 -12.89
CA ASN A 202 -17.91 -27.58 -13.02
C ASN A 202 -17.90 -28.10 -14.46
N TYR A 203 -18.78 -27.60 -15.33
CA TYR A 203 -18.95 -28.13 -16.69
C TYR A 203 -18.72 -27.06 -17.75
N ALA A 204 -19.41 -25.92 -17.69
CA ALA A 204 -19.29 -24.88 -18.73
C ALA A 204 -17.87 -24.26 -18.75
N GLU A 205 -17.36 -23.81 -17.60
CA GLU A 205 -16.01 -23.23 -17.49
C GLU A 205 -14.91 -24.26 -17.81
N ARG A 206 -15.14 -25.54 -17.47
CA ARG A 206 -14.17 -26.61 -17.76
C ARG A 206 -14.17 -26.99 -19.23
N PHE A 207 -15.33 -26.95 -19.87
CA PHE A 207 -15.47 -27.20 -21.30
C PHE A 207 -14.86 -26.07 -22.12
N ASP A 208 -15.09 -24.82 -21.72
CA ASP A 208 -14.43 -23.65 -22.30
C ASP A 208 -12.90 -23.75 -22.18
N HIS A 209 -12.40 -24.08 -20.98
CA HIS A 209 -10.97 -24.31 -20.78
C HIS A 209 -10.44 -25.48 -21.63
N PHE A 210 -11.18 -26.59 -21.72
CA PHE A 210 -10.82 -27.74 -22.55
C PHE A 210 -10.68 -27.34 -24.03
N LEU A 211 -11.68 -26.66 -24.60
CA LEU A 211 -11.63 -26.20 -26.00
C LEU A 211 -10.55 -25.16 -26.23
N GLY A 212 -10.37 -24.23 -25.30
CA GLY A 212 -9.32 -23.21 -25.36
C GLY A 212 -7.90 -23.77 -25.24
N GLN A 213 -7.71 -24.99 -24.73
CA GLN A 213 -6.41 -25.69 -24.78
C GLN A 213 -6.32 -26.63 -25.99
N LEU A 214 -7.43 -27.18 -26.47
CA LEU A 214 -7.44 -28.09 -27.62
C LEU A 214 -7.07 -27.37 -28.92
N HIS A 215 -7.58 -26.14 -29.11
CA HIS A 215 -7.25 -25.32 -30.28
C HIS A 215 -5.73 -25.09 -30.46
N PRO A 216 -5.00 -24.50 -29.50
CA PRO A 216 -3.56 -24.28 -29.65
C PRO A 216 -2.78 -25.59 -29.71
N PHE A 217 -3.25 -26.66 -29.08
CA PHE A 217 -2.62 -27.98 -29.19
C PHE A 217 -2.67 -28.53 -30.63
N LEU A 218 -3.83 -28.47 -31.28
CA LEU A 218 -3.99 -28.89 -32.68
C LEU A 218 -3.13 -28.04 -33.62
N GLU A 219 -2.97 -26.74 -33.34
CA GLU A 219 -2.05 -25.87 -34.09
C GLU A 219 -0.59 -26.27 -33.88
N SER A 220 -0.15 -26.42 -32.63
CA SER A 220 1.25 -26.73 -32.31
C SER A 220 1.71 -28.10 -32.79
N MET A 221 0.78 -29.07 -32.86
CA MET A 221 1.07 -30.43 -33.30
C MET A 221 0.68 -30.67 -34.77
N HIS A 222 0.29 -29.61 -35.49
CA HIS A 222 -0.09 -29.63 -36.90
C HIS A 222 -1.24 -30.59 -37.27
N TYR A 223 -2.14 -30.91 -36.32
CA TYR A 223 -3.35 -31.67 -36.62
C TYR A 223 -4.39 -30.79 -37.30
N ARG A 224 -5.08 -31.33 -38.31
CA ARG A 224 -6.11 -30.58 -39.06
C ARG A 224 -7.40 -30.37 -38.25
N SER A 225 -7.81 -31.36 -37.46
CA SER A 225 -9.00 -31.36 -36.61
C SER A 225 -8.92 -32.45 -35.54
N THR A 226 -9.92 -32.56 -34.67
CA THR A 226 -10.01 -33.67 -33.70
C THR A 226 -10.19 -35.03 -34.32
N GLU A 227 -10.75 -35.11 -35.54
CA GLU A 227 -10.92 -36.37 -36.27
C GLU A 227 -9.58 -36.95 -36.73
N ALA A 228 -8.55 -36.10 -36.85
CA ALA A 228 -7.18 -36.52 -37.16
C ALA A 228 -6.39 -37.00 -35.93
N LEU A 229 -6.95 -36.87 -34.72
CA LEU A 229 -6.28 -37.33 -33.50
C LEU A 229 -6.46 -38.84 -33.34
N SER A 230 -5.35 -39.57 -33.37
CA SER A 230 -5.28 -40.94 -32.89
C SER A 230 -5.50 -41.01 -31.37
N GLU A 231 -5.65 -42.21 -30.83
CA GLU A 231 -5.69 -42.41 -29.37
C GLU A 231 -4.44 -41.83 -28.67
N ASP A 232 -3.27 -41.94 -29.31
CA ASP A 232 -2.03 -41.34 -28.83
C ASP A 232 -2.06 -39.80 -28.91
N GLY A 233 -2.59 -39.23 -29.99
CA GLY A 233 -2.78 -37.78 -30.11
C GLY A 233 -3.69 -37.22 -29.01
N TRP A 234 -4.75 -37.94 -28.65
CA TRP A 234 -5.61 -37.58 -27.52
C TRP A 234 -4.91 -37.71 -26.16
N GLN A 235 -4.04 -38.71 -25.98
CA GLN A 235 -3.23 -38.84 -24.76
C GLN A 235 -2.26 -37.66 -24.61
N GLN A 236 -1.57 -37.29 -25.68
CA GLN A 236 -0.66 -36.14 -25.70
C GLN A 236 -1.40 -34.83 -25.38
N PHE A 237 -2.63 -34.66 -25.89
CA PHE A 237 -3.48 -33.53 -25.52
C PHE A 237 -3.84 -33.53 -24.04
N VAL A 238 -4.18 -34.67 -23.46
CA VAL A 238 -4.52 -34.77 -22.03
C VAL A 238 -3.33 -34.43 -21.15
N ASP A 239 -2.11 -34.81 -21.56
CA ASP A 239 -0.88 -34.43 -20.87
C ASP A 239 -0.56 -32.93 -21.02
N TYR A 240 -0.85 -32.34 -22.18
CA TYR A 240 -0.81 -30.90 -22.40
C TYR A 240 -1.81 -30.15 -21.48
N LEU A 241 -3.05 -30.66 -21.40
CA LEU A 241 -4.09 -30.13 -20.53
C LEU A 241 -3.74 -30.29 -19.04
N ALA A 242 -3.10 -31.40 -18.67
CA ALA A 242 -2.62 -31.67 -17.32
C ALA A 242 -1.60 -30.62 -16.88
N ARG A 243 -0.59 -30.33 -17.71
CA ARG A 243 0.40 -29.27 -17.48
C ARG A 243 -0.28 -27.92 -17.29
N SER A 244 -1.20 -27.56 -18.19
CA SER A 244 -2.00 -26.34 -18.09
C SER A 244 -2.74 -26.20 -16.73
N ILE A 245 -3.32 -27.28 -16.20
CA ILE A 245 -4.06 -27.27 -14.93
C ILE A 245 -3.13 -27.28 -13.70
N LEU A 246 -2.00 -27.98 -13.80
CA LEU A 246 -1.11 -28.25 -12.65
C LEU A 246 0.00 -27.21 -12.50
N GLU A 247 0.43 -26.56 -13.57
CA GLU A 247 1.39 -25.46 -13.53
C GLU A 247 0.83 -24.26 -12.74
N ASP A 248 1.73 -23.44 -12.19
CA ASP A 248 1.42 -22.34 -11.28
C ASP A 248 0.72 -21.17 -11.98
N ARG A 249 -0.55 -21.38 -12.35
CA ARG A 249 -1.39 -20.33 -12.89
C ARG A 249 -1.74 -19.30 -11.83
N VAL A 250 -1.68 -18.06 -12.27
CA VAL A 250 -2.26 -16.89 -11.60
C VAL A 250 -3.74 -16.81 -11.99
N SER A 251 -4.63 -16.72 -11.01
CA SER A 251 -6.07 -16.54 -11.26
C SER A 251 -6.31 -15.24 -12.02
N GLY A 252 -6.86 -15.32 -13.25
CA GLY A 252 -7.18 -14.14 -14.06
C GLY A 252 -8.15 -13.15 -13.41
N LYS A 253 -8.92 -13.58 -12.40
CA LYS A 253 -9.81 -12.70 -11.60
C LYS A 253 -9.12 -12.03 -10.40
N THR A 254 -8.06 -12.61 -9.85
CA THR A 254 -7.51 -12.18 -8.55
C THR A 254 -6.01 -11.90 -8.54
N GLY A 255 -5.27 -12.22 -9.61
CA GLY A 255 -3.82 -12.02 -9.65
C GLY A 255 -3.02 -12.92 -8.70
N ASN A 256 -3.66 -13.90 -8.04
CA ASN A 256 -3.02 -14.80 -7.07
C ASN A 256 -2.80 -16.20 -7.65
N MET A 257 -1.76 -16.89 -7.18
CA MET A 257 -1.55 -18.31 -7.46
C MET A 257 -2.75 -19.16 -7.03
N ILE A 258 -3.18 -20.07 -7.91
CA ILE A 258 -4.26 -21.00 -7.62
C ILE A 258 -3.79 -22.03 -6.58
N SER A 259 -4.51 -22.13 -5.45
CA SER A 259 -4.16 -23.10 -4.39
C SER A 259 -4.15 -24.54 -4.89
N ALA A 260 -3.29 -25.40 -4.34
CA ALA A 260 -3.21 -26.83 -4.69
C ALA A 260 -4.58 -27.55 -4.59
N LYS A 261 -5.42 -27.17 -3.61
CA LYS A 261 -6.79 -27.70 -3.46
C LYS A 261 -7.69 -27.31 -4.63
N THR A 262 -7.53 -26.09 -5.15
CA THR A 262 -8.29 -25.61 -6.30
C THR A 262 -7.83 -26.31 -7.58
N LYS A 263 -6.52 -26.52 -7.76
CA LYS A 263 -5.96 -27.29 -8.88
C LYS A 263 -6.48 -28.73 -8.89
N ASP A 264 -6.49 -29.41 -7.74
CA ASP A 264 -7.03 -30.78 -7.64
C ASP A 264 -8.54 -30.82 -7.89
N LYS A 265 -9.30 -29.82 -7.43
CA LYS A 265 -10.72 -29.70 -7.78
C LYS A 265 -10.92 -29.55 -9.29
N GLN A 266 -10.15 -28.67 -9.94
CA GLN A 266 -10.21 -28.44 -11.38
C GLN A 266 -9.89 -29.72 -12.15
N ARG A 267 -8.80 -30.41 -11.79
CA ARG A 267 -8.43 -31.73 -12.31
C ARG A 267 -9.57 -32.73 -12.21
N LEU A 268 -10.18 -32.88 -11.03
CA LEU A 268 -11.29 -33.82 -10.81
C LEU A 268 -12.52 -33.49 -11.68
N THR A 269 -12.86 -32.20 -11.83
CA THR A 269 -13.95 -31.79 -12.72
C THR A 269 -13.63 -31.99 -14.19
N THR A 270 -12.37 -31.77 -14.61
CA THR A 270 -11.92 -32.04 -15.97
C THR A 270 -11.94 -33.54 -16.28
N ASN A 271 -11.49 -34.41 -15.37
CA ASN A 271 -11.58 -35.87 -15.56
C ASN A 271 -13.03 -36.35 -15.71
N LYS A 272 -13.98 -35.71 -15.00
CA LYS A 272 -15.41 -35.99 -15.20
C LYS A 272 -15.88 -35.56 -16.58
N LEU A 273 -15.46 -34.39 -17.06
CA LEU A 273 -15.76 -33.93 -18.42
C LEU A 273 -15.24 -34.91 -19.47
N LEU A 274 -13.95 -35.30 -19.36
CA LEU A 274 -13.32 -36.29 -20.26
C LEU A 274 -14.08 -37.62 -20.27
N ALA A 275 -14.47 -38.12 -19.10
CA ALA A 275 -15.25 -39.36 -19.00
C ALA A 275 -16.62 -39.25 -19.70
N ASN A 276 -17.31 -38.11 -19.60
CA ASN A 276 -18.59 -37.90 -20.29
C ASN A 276 -18.42 -37.76 -21.81
N LEU A 277 -17.35 -37.10 -22.27
CA LEU A 277 -17.03 -37.00 -23.70
C LEU A 277 -16.73 -38.39 -24.30
N ALA A 278 -15.96 -39.22 -23.58
CA ALA A 278 -15.68 -40.60 -23.98
C ALA A 278 -16.95 -41.47 -24.02
N LEU A 279 -17.81 -41.36 -23.00
CA LEU A 279 -19.08 -42.09 -22.95
C LEU A 279 -20.03 -41.73 -24.11
N ARG A 280 -19.86 -40.55 -24.70
CA ARG A 280 -20.61 -40.11 -25.90
C ARG A 280 -19.90 -40.39 -27.22
N GLY A 281 -18.80 -41.12 -27.20
CA GLY A 281 -18.02 -41.43 -28.41
C GLY A 281 -17.31 -40.20 -29.00
N LEU A 282 -17.20 -39.09 -28.27
CA LEU A 282 -16.46 -37.90 -28.71
C LEU A 282 -14.95 -38.04 -28.45
N LEU A 283 -14.57 -38.93 -27.53
CA LEU A 283 -13.18 -39.36 -27.35
C LEU A 283 -13.10 -40.87 -27.61
N PRO A 284 -11.99 -41.38 -28.16
CA PRO A 284 -11.84 -42.80 -28.48
C PRO A 284 -11.86 -43.71 -27.23
N LYS A 285 -11.43 -43.18 -26.07
CA LYS A 285 -11.50 -43.86 -24.77
C LYS A 285 -11.60 -42.87 -23.64
N ARG A 286 -11.76 -43.38 -22.41
CA ARG A 286 -11.68 -42.57 -21.19
C ARG A 286 -10.22 -42.21 -20.90
N PHE A 287 -9.95 -40.91 -20.85
CA PHE A 287 -8.66 -40.36 -20.43
C PHE A 287 -8.76 -39.75 -19.02
N GLU A 288 -7.66 -39.77 -18.28
CA GLU A 288 -7.58 -39.18 -16.95
C GLU A 288 -6.29 -38.39 -16.73
N ILE A 289 -6.41 -37.21 -16.16
CA ILE A 289 -5.28 -36.41 -15.69
C ILE A 289 -4.79 -36.96 -14.34
N PRO A 290 -3.52 -37.38 -14.23
CA PRO A 290 -2.97 -37.94 -13.01
C PRO A 290 -2.86 -36.90 -11.89
N PRO A 291 -2.94 -37.30 -10.60
CA PRO A 291 -2.75 -36.39 -9.48
C PRO A 291 -1.29 -35.88 -9.40
N PRO A 292 -1.07 -34.62 -9.00
CA PRO A 292 0.28 -34.11 -8.76
C PRO A 292 0.89 -34.85 -7.56
N GLY A 293 1.90 -35.70 -7.81
CA GLY A 293 2.72 -36.33 -6.76
C GLY A 293 2.36 -37.76 -6.35
N GLY A 294 1.92 -38.62 -7.26
CA GLY A 294 1.94 -40.08 -7.03
C GLY A 294 1.11 -40.61 -5.86
N ARG A 295 0.19 -39.81 -5.29
CA ARG A 295 -0.79 -40.30 -4.31
C ARG A 295 -1.71 -41.30 -5.01
N MET A 296 -1.35 -42.58 -4.90
CA MET A 296 -2.24 -43.69 -5.23
C MET A 296 -3.51 -43.52 -4.39
N ARG A 297 -4.67 -43.47 -5.04
CA ARG A 297 -5.93 -43.67 -4.31
C ARG A 297 -6.00 -45.13 -3.88
N ALA A 298 -6.70 -45.38 -2.78
CA ALA A 298 -7.22 -46.71 -2.47
C ALA A 298 -7.94 -47.25 -3.72
N VAL A 299 -7.66 -48.51 -4.03
CA VAL A 299 -8.01 -49.21 -5.27
C VAL A 299 -9.53 -49.29 -5.51
N ASP A 300 -10.34 -48.95 -4.52
CA ASP A 300 -11.81 -49.00 -4.62
C ASP A 300 -12.39 -47.64 -4.98
N GLY A 301 -12.92 -47.56 -6.21
CA GLY A 301 -13.40 -46.37 -6.94
C GLY A 301 -14.58 -45.58 -6.35
N GLU A 302 -14.69 -45.44 -5.04
CA GLU A 302 -15.74 -44.65 -4.40
C GLU A 302 -15.26 -43.22 -4.09
N SER A 303 -15.32 -42.36 -5.11
CA SER A 303 -15.24 -40.91 -4.89
C SER A 303 -16.45 -40.45 -4.07
N LYS A 304 -16.23 -40.12 -2.79
CA LYS A 304 -17.19 -39.47 -1.86
C LYS A 304 -17.88 -38.20 -2.41
N PHE A 305 -17.46 -37.70 -3.57
CA PHE A 305 -18.02 -36.51 -4.21
C PHE A 305 -19.32 -36.77 -5.01
N THR A 306 -19.67 -38.03 -5.32
CA THR A 306 -20.88 -38.38 -6.09
C THR A 306 -22.03 -38.95 -5.25
N GLN A 307 -21.81 -39.34 -3.99
CA GLN A 307 -22.86 -39.95 -3.16
C GLN A 307 -23.79 -38.96 -2.41
N ARG A 308 -23.59 -37.64 -2.51
CA ARG A 308 -24.50 -36.68 -1.83
C ARG A 308 -25.93 -36.67 -2.39
N GLY A 309 -26.19 -37.30 -3.53
CA GLY A 309 -27.52 -37.39 -4.14
C GLY A 309 -28.30 -38.68 -3.83
N PHE A 310 -27.65 -39.76 -3.37
CA PHE A 310 -28.30 -41.09 -3.37
C PHE A 310 -28.26 -41.87 -2.06
N TYR A 311 -27.41 -41.50 -1.11
CA TYR A 311 -27.49 -42.07 0.24
C TYR A 311 -27.91 -40.97 1.22
N VAL A 312 -29.20 -40.96 1.55
CA VAL A 312 -29.66 -40.42 2.84
C VAL A 312 -28.93 -41.26 3.87
N LYS A 313 -27.83 -40.74 4.43
CA LYS A 313 -27.22 -41.33 5.63
C LYS A 313 -28.36 -41.46 6.62
N GLU A 314 -28.69 -42.69 7.01
CA GLU A 314 -29.58 -42.94 8.13
C GLU A 314 -29.17 -41.97 9.24
N LYS A 315 -30.12 -41.12 9.64
CA LYS A 315 -29.91 -40.21 10.75
C LYS A 315 -29.63 -41.12 11.94
N LYS A 316 -28.35 -41.34 12.27
CA LYS A 316 -27.98 -41.93 13.55
C LYS A 316 -28.74 -41.12 14.58
N GLU A 317 -29.65 -41.76 15.30
CA GLU A 317 -30.29 -41.16 16.46
C GLU A 317 -29.16 -40.71 17.37
N VAL A 318 -28.97 -39.39 17.44
CA VAL A 318 -28.00 -38.81 18.33
C VAL A 318 -28.64 -38.87 19.69
N ALA A 319 -28.11 -39.72 20.56
CA ALA A 319 -28.56 -39.79 21.94
C ALA A 319 -28.59 -38.38 22.55
N TYR A 320 -29.71 -38.00 23.15
CA TYR A 320 -29.87 -36.70 23.79
C TYR A 320 -28.90 -36.62 24.98
N SER A 321 -27.84 -35.83 24.80
CA SER A 321 -26.88 -35.51 25.85
C SER A 321 -27.05 -34.05 26.24
N PRO A 322 -27.12 -33.72 27.55
CA PRO A 322 -27.26 -32.34 28.00
C PRO A 322 -26.01 -31.50 27.70
N PHE A 323 -24.94 -32.11 27.17
CA PHE A 323 -23.70 -31.42 26.77
C PHE A 323 -23.60 -31.17 25.26
N ILE A 324 -24.67 -31.42 24.50
CA ILE A 324 -24.74 -31.19 23.05
C ILE A 324 -25.75 -30.07 22.76
N LEU A 325 -25.32 -29.03 22.05
CA LEU A 325 -26.23 -28.04 21.47
C LEU A 325 -26.70 -28.50 20.10
N MET A 326 -28.03 -28.60 19.95
CA MET A 326 -28.68 -28.95 18.69
C MET A 326 -29.32 -27.70 18.09
N ILE A 327 -28.63 -27.05 17.16
CA ILE A 327 -29.14 -25.82 16.54
C ILE A 327 -29.77 -26.14 15.19
N GLN A 328 -31.09 -25.96 15.07
CA GLN A 328 -31.81 -26.09 13.81
C GLN A 328 -31.58 -24.88 12.89
N GLN A 329 -31.38 -25.13 11.60
CA GLN A 329 -31.23 -24.09 10.58
C GLN A 329 -31.85 -24.58 9.27
N GLY A 330 -33.15 -24.31 9.08
CA GLY A 330 -33.96 -25.00 8.07
C GLY A 330 -33.94 -26.51 8.35
N ASP A 331 -33.75 -27.32 7.32
CA ASP A 331 -33.74 -28.79 7.44
C ASP A 331 -32.45 -29.37 8.04
N LYS A 332 -31.46 -28.53 8.34
CA LYS A 332 -30.16 -28.97 8.86
C LYS A 332 -30.04 -28.70 10.36
N THR A 333 -29.85 -29.76 11.12
CA THR A 333 -29.44 -29.68 12.53
C THR A 333 -27.91 -29.68 12.62
N ASN A 334 -27.32 -28.61 13.15
CA ASN A 334 -25.89 -28.56 13.44
C ASN A 334 -25.67 -28.94 14.91
N LEU A 335 -24.76 -29.89 15.15
CA LEU A 335 -24.43 -30.37 16.49
C LEU A 335 -23.12 -29.73 16.97
N TYR A 336 -23.13 -29.19 18.18
CA TYR A 336 -21.96 -28.66 18.86
C TYR A 336 -21.80 -29.39 20.20
N SER A 337 -20.94 -30.40 20.26
CA SER A 337 -20.74 -31.23 21.47
C SER A 337 -19.64 -30.67 22.37
N TYR A 338 -19.90 -30.69 23.69
CA TYR A 338 -18.95 -30.35 24.75
C TYR A 338 -18.72 -31.54 25.71
N GLU A 339 -19.19 -32.73 25.35
CA GLU A 339 -19.12 -33.94 26.20
C GLU A 339 -17.70 -34.29 26.64
N ALA A 340 -16.72 -34.12 25.76
CA ALA A 340 -15.31 -34.36 26.06
C ALA A 340 -14.79 -33.53 27.26
N PHE A 341 -15.48 -32.44 27.61
CA PHE A 341 -15.11 -31.55 28.71
C PHE A 341 -15.95 -31.77 29.98
N GLN A 342 -16.85 -32.76 29.99
CA GLN A 342 -17.64 -33.11 31.18
C GLN A 342 -16.76 -33.40 32.42
N PRO A 343 -15.64 -34.15 32.34
CA PRO A 343 -14.78 -34.42 33.50
C PRO A 343 -14.07 -33.17 34.05
N LEU A 344 -14.01 -32.10 33.26
CA LEU A 344 -13.40 -30.83 33.65
C LEU A 344 -14.38 -29.95 34.42
N ALA A 345 -15.57 -29.74 33.86
CA ALA A 345 -16.43 -28.60 34.25
C ALA A 345 -17.93 -28.92 34.13
N ARG A 346 -18.39 -30.10 34.60
CA ARG A 346 -19.78 -30.56 34.47
C ARG A 346 -20.83 -29.50 34.82
N PHE A 347 -20.76 -28.92 36.02
CA PHE A 347 -21.77 -27.97 36.51
C PHE A 347 -21.72 -26.65 35.73
N PHE A 348 -20.53 -26.13 35.46
CA PHE A 348 -20.34 -24.95 34.61
C PHE A 348 -20.93 -25.16 33.20
N LEU A 349 -20.71 -26.31 32.57
CA LEU A 349 -21.24 -26.59 31.23
C LEU A 349 -22.76 -26.65 31.20
N LEU A 350 -23.39 -27.32 32.18
CA LEU A 350 -24.86 -27.40 32.26
C LEU A 350 -25.53 -26.02 32.36
N GLU A 351 -24.86 -25.05 32.98
CA GLU A 351 -25.33 -23.68 33.15
C GLU A 351 -24.95 -22.77 31.96
N ALA A 352 -23.78 -22.98 31.37
CA ALA A 352 -23.31 -22.22 30.21
C ALA A 352 -24.08 -22.55 28.93
N LEU A 353 -24.47 -23.81 28.73
CA LEU A 353 -25.06 -24.28 27.48
C LEU A 353 -26.39 -23.60 27.12
N PRO A 354 -27.36 -23.38 28.03
CA PRO A 354 -28.56 -22.60 27.72
C PRO A 354 -28.27 -21.17 27.25
N ALA A 355 -27.24 -20.52 27.81
CA ALA A 355 -26.82 -19.18 27.38
C ALA A 355 -26.16 -19.20 25.99
N LEU A 356 -25.30 -20.20 25.75
CA LEU A 356 -24.68 -20.43 24.44
C LEU A 356 -25.70 -20.79 23.36
N ASP A 357 -26.74 -21.57 23.70
CA ASP A 357 -27.81 -21.95 22.79
C ASP A 357 -28.55 -20.72 22.26
N ARG A 358 -29.03 -19.86 23.17
CA ARG A 358 -29.65 -18.57 22.81
C ARG A 358 -28.72 -17.73 21.94
N TYR A 359 -27.43 -17.67 22.28
CA TYR A 359 -26.45 -16.91 21.52
C TYR A 359 -26.17 -17.50 20.13
N TYR A 360 -26.16 -18.83 19.98
CA TYR A 360 -25.89 -19.49 18.71
C TYR A 360 -27.06 -19.34 17.76
N ASN A 361 -28.30 -19.39 18.26
CA ASN A 361 -29.52 -19.27 17.45
C ASN A 361 -29.57 -17.95 16.65
N ILE A 362 -29.08 -16.84 17.22
CA ILE A 362 -29.07 -15.52 16.53
C ILE A 362 -27.85 -15.28 15.61
N ARG A 363 -26.94 -16.25 15.49
CA ARG A 363 -25.69 -16.10 14.71
C ARG A 363 -25.75 -16.89 13.41
N THR A 364 -24.93 -16.47 12.44
CA THR A 364 -24.71 -17.25 11.20
C THR A 364 -23.97 -18.56 11.50
N ASN A 365 -24.11 -19.57 10.64
CA ASN A 365 -23.43 -20.88 10.80
C ASN A 365 -21.91 -20.72 10.97
N GLN A 366 -21.29 -19.83 10.19
CA GLN A 366 -19.86 -19.55 10.30
C GLN A 366 -19.48 -18.94 11.65
N GLN A 367 -20.29 -18.00 12.16
CA GLN A 367 -20.07 -17.41 13.48
C GLN A 367 -20.23 -18.45 14.60
N ARG A 368 -21.25 -19.33 14.53
CA ARG A 368 -21.46 -20.43 15.50
C ARG A 368 -20.24 -21.36 15.55
N LYS A 369 -19.71 -21.75 14.40
CA LYS A 369 -18.49 -22.58 14.31
C LYS A 369 -17.29 -21.92 14.96
N VAL A 370 -17.10 -20.61 14.75
CA VAL A 370 -15.99 -19.86 15.36
C VAL A 370 -16.20 -19.72 16.87
N CYS A 371 -17.42 -19.46 17.34
CA CYS A 371 -17.72 -19.42 18.77
C CYS A 371 -17.44 -20.78 19.42
N HIS A 372 -17.92 -21.87 18.81
CA HIS A 372 -17.68 -23.22 19.30
C HIS A 372 -16.19 -23.55 19.35
N GLN A 373 -15.45 -23.24 18.29
CA GLN A 373 -13.99 -23.41 18.24
C GLN A 373 -13.28 -22.66 19.38
N VAL A 374 -13.72 -21.45 19.69
CA VAL A 374 -13.12 -20.63 20.75
C VAL A 374 -13.41 -21.21 22.14
N VAL A 375 -14.65 -21.63 22.40
CA VAL A 375 -15.04 -22.24 23.68
C VAL A 375 -14.32 -23.57 23.88
N THR A 376 -14.27 -24.44 22.85
CA THR A 376 -13.55 -25.73 22.96
C THR A 376 -12.05 -25.54 23.06
N SER A 377 -11.48 -24.50 22.45
CA SER A 377 -10.07 -24.13 22.63
C SER A 377 -9.78 -23.74 24.08
N LEU A 378 -10.62 -22.91 24.71
CA LEU A 378 -10.49 -22.54 26.12
C LEU A 378 -10.62 -23.77 27.03
N LEU A 379 -11.66 -24.60 26.82
CA LEU A 379 -11.87 -25.80 27.63
C LEU A 379 -10.74 -26.82 27.49
N SER A 380 -10.18 -26.98 26.28
CA SER A 380 -9.02 -27.85 26.05
C SER A 380 -7.78 -27.35 26.79
N PHE A 381 -7.55 -26.04 26.77
CA PHE A 381 -6.48 -25.41 27.54
C PHE A 381 -6.66 -25.65 29.05
N LEU A 382 -7.85 -25.41 29.58
CA LEU A 382 -8.17 -25.64 30.99
C LEU A 382 -8.02 -27.12 31.38
N MET A 383 -8.38 -28.05 30.48
CA MET A 383 -8.20 -29.49 30.70
C MET A 383 -6.72 -29.87 30.81
N ARG A 384 -5.85 -29.28 29.97
CA ARG A 384 -4.40 -29.46 30.07
C ARG A 384 -3.85 -28.88 31.38
N GLN A 385 -4.27 -27.67 31.76
CA GLN A 385 -3.83 -27.03 33.00
C GLN A 385 -4.22 -27.83 34.25
N LYS A 386 -5.42 -28.44 34.26
CA LYS A 386 -5.84 -29.37 35.32
C LYS A 386 -4.89 -30.56 35.46
N GLY A 387 -4.43 -31.13 34.34
CA GLY A 387 -3.48 -32.25 34.33
C GLY A 387 -2.09 -31.90 34.88
N ILE A 388 -1.67 -30.62 34.77
CA ILE A 388 -0.39 -30.12 35.28
C ILE A 388 -0.47 -29.78 36.78
N GLY A 389 -1.68 -29.71 37.36
CA GLY A 389 -1.88 -29.34 38.77
C GLY A 389 -1.80 -27.83 39.04
N SER A 390 -1.87 -26.99 38.00
CA SER A 390 -1.98 -25.54 38.16
C SER A 390 -3.32 -25.18 38.82
N MET A 391 -3.36 -24.20 39.74
CA MET A 391 -4.60 -23.68 40.36
C MET A 391 -5.59 -24.76 40.88
N PRO A 392 -5.21 -25.60 41.86
CA PRO A 392 -6.02 -26.74 42.31
C PRO A 392 -7.41 -26.33 42.83
N ASP A 393 -7.52 -25.20 43.53
CA ASP A 393 -8.80 -24.71 44.05
C ASP A 393 -9.74 -24.20 42.95
N PHE A 394 -9.18 -23.59 41.89
CA PHE A 394 -9.95 -23.21 40.71
C PHE A 394 -10.60 -24.43 40.06
N PHE A 395 -9.82 -25.49 39.81
CA PHE A 395 -10.36 -26.70 39.15
C PHE A 395 -11.30 -27.51 40.05
N ARG A 396 -11.07 -27.52 41.37
CA ARG A 396 -11.99 -28.09 42.36
C ARG A 396 -13.35 -27.38 42.33
N ASN A 397 -13.34 -26.04 42.32
CA ASN A 397 -14.55 -25.24 42.26
C ASN A 397 -15.23 -25.33 40.88
N LEU A 398 -14.47 -25.30 39.78
CA LEU A 398 -14.98 -25.39 38.41
C LEU A 398 -15.72 -26.72 38.13
N GLY A 399 -15.22 -27.81 38.72
CA GLY A 399 -15.83 -29.13 38.60
C GLY A 399 -17.02 -29.38 39.54
N SER A 400 -17.37 -28.43 40.41
CA SER A 400 -18.46 -28.56 41.40
C SER A 400 -19.53 -27.48 41.23
N ALA A 401 -20.61 -27.56 42.01
CA ALA A 401 -21.62 -26.51 42.07
C ALA A 401 -21.08 -25.15 42.58
N ALA A 402 -19.86 -25.13 43.16
CA ALA A 402 -19.22 -23.93 43.66
C ALA A 402 -18.55 -23.07 42.57
N PHE A 403 -18.64 -23.41 41.28
CA PHE A 403 -17.98 -22.67 40.20
C PHE A 403 -18.37 -21.18 40.15
N ARG A 404 -19.58 -20.82 40.60
CA ARG A 404 -20.05 -19.42 40.70
C ARG A 404 -19.32 -18.62 41.78
N ARG A 405 -18.67 -19.27 42.75
CA ARG A 405 -17.86 -18.63 43.80
C ARG A 405 -16.42 -18.36 43.37
N ILE A 406 -16.03 -18.78 42.15
CA ILE A 406 -14.71 -18.44 41.62
C ILE A 406 -14.65 -16.93 41.39
N GLU A 407 -13.75 -16.26 42.09
CA GLU A 407 -13.57 -14.81 42.01
C GLU A 407 -13.20 -14.35 40.59
N ALA A 408 -13.62 -13.12 40.24
CA ALA A 408 -13.37 -12.51 38.94
C ALA A 408 -11.88 -12.48 38.58
N MET A 409 -11.01 -12.19 39.54
CA MET A 409 -9.55 -12.16 39.35
C MET A 409 -8.99 -13.55 38.99
N THR A 410 -9.55 -14.62 39.55
CA THR A 410 -9.13 -16.00 39.25
C THR A 410 -9.55 -16.41 37.83
N TRP A 411 -10.77 -16.03 37.42
CA TRP A 411 -11.20 -16.19 36.02
C TRP A 411 -10.33 -15.38 35.06
N GLU A 412 -10.04 -14.12 35.39
CA GLU A 412 -9.18 -13.26 34.59
C GLU A 412 -7.80 -13.87 34.39
N LYS A 413 -7.17 -14.36 35.46
CA LYS A 413 -5.88 -15.07 35.38
C LYS A 413 -5.94 -16.24 34.39
N ALA A 414 -6.91 -17.14 34.51
CA ALA A 414 -7.06 -18.31 33.64
C ALA A 414 -7.27 -17.92 32.15
N LEU A 415 -8.04 -16.85 31.88
CA LEU A 415 -8.26 -16.35 30.53
C LEU A 415 -7.01 -15.70 29.93
N TYR A 416 -6.20 -14.99 30.73
CA TYR A 416 -4.93 -14.42 30.27
C TYR A 416 -3.86 -15.51 30.03
N GLU A 417 -3.86 -16.59 30.81
CA GLU A 417 -3.01 -17.76 30.54
C GLU A 417 -3.42 -18.47 29.25
N TRP A 418 -4.73 -18.66 29.00
CA TRP A 418 -5.22 -19.16 27.70
C TRP A 418 -4.79 -18.25 26.55
N ARG A 419 -4.90 -16.93 26.73
CA ARG A 419 -4.46 -15.96 25.73
C ARG A 419 -2.95 -16.08 25.45
N ALA A 420 -2.14 -16.31 26.48
CA ALA A 420 -0.70 -16.50 26.32
C ALA A 420 -0.40 -17.81 25.56
N ASP A 421 -1.04 -18.92 25.92
CA ASP A 421 -0.94 -20.21 25.23
C ASP A 421 -1.32 -20.07 23.75
N LEU A 422 -2.46 -19.41 23.47
CA LEU A 422 -2.92 -19.12 22.12
C LEU A 422 -1.87 -18.30 21.33
N ILE A 423 -1.16 -17.37 21.97
CA ILE A 423 -0.12 -16.57 21.32
C ILE A 423 1.14 -17.41 21.07
N CYS A 424 1.59 -18.17 22.06
CA CYS A 424 2.83 -18.96 22.04
C CYS A 424 2.76 -20.21 21.16
N ASP A 425 1.58 -20.67 20.75
CA ASP A 425 1.41 -21.76 19.77
C ASP A 425 1.88 -21.31 18.36
N THR A 426 3.20 -21.19 18.18
CA THR A 426 3.92 -20.69 16.99
C THR A 426 4.66 -21.77 16.24
N ALA A 427 4.36 -23.05 16.48
CA ALA A 427 5.10 -24.18 15.92
C ALA A 427 4.98 -24.36 14.39
N THR A 428 4.37 -23.43 13.65
CA THR A 428 4.31 -23.47 12.18
C THR A 428 4.73 -22.15 11.52
N PRO A 429 5.56 -22.19 10.44
CA PRO A 429 6.09 -21.01 9.74
C PRO A 429 5.06 -20.05 9.10
N GLU A 430 3.77 -20.38 9.07
CA GLU A 430 2.69 -19.56 8.46
C GLU A 430 2.17 -18.41 9.36
N SER A 431 3.00 -17.95 10.30
CA SER A 431 2.62 -17.25 11.53
C SER A 431 2.01 -15.84 11.36
N SER A 432 2.23 -15.17 10.22
CA SER A 432 1.68 -13.82 9.98
C SER A 432 0.16 -13.83 9.77
N ARG A 433 -0.38 -14.85 9.08
CA ARG A 433 -1.84 -15.04 8.94
C ARG A 433 -2.49 -15.56 10.23
N SER A 434 -1.69 -16.15 11.12
CA SER A 434 -2.10 -16.70 12.41
C SER A 434 -2.43 -15.61 13.44
N ILE A 435 -1.70 -14.50 13.50
CA ILE A 435 -1.92 -13.45 14.52
C ILE A 435 -3.30 -12.78 14.41
N LEU A 436 -3.76 -12.42 13.20
CA LEU A 436 -5.09 -11.82 13.03
C LEU A 436 -6.18 -12.83 13.40
N ARG A 437 -5.99 -14.11 13.05
CA ARG A 437 -6.91 -15.18 13.45
C ARG A 437 -6.97 -15.29 14.97
N LYS A 438 -5.82 -15.33 15.65
CA LYS A 438 -5.72 -15.33 17.13
C LYS A 438 -6.40 -14.11 17.75
N HIS A 439 -6.20 -12.91 17.19
CA HIS A 439 -6.89 -11.69 17.62
C HIS A 439 -8.41 -11.79 17.45
N LYS A 440 -8.89 -12.33 16.32
CA LYS A 440 -10.31 -12.58 16.10
C LYS A 440 -10.87 -13.60 17.09
N LEU A 441 -10.13 -14.66 17.41
CA LEU A 441 -10.53 -15.65 18.43
C LEU A 441 -10.67 -15.00 19.82
N ILE A 442 -9.74 -14.13 20.23
CA ILE A 442 -9.85 -13.36 21.48
C ILE A 442 -11.08 -12.45 21.46
N GLY A 443 -11.33 -11.76 20.33
CA GLY A 443 -12.51 -10.92 20.16
C GLY A 443 -13.82 -11.71 20.25
N THR A 444 -13.88 -12.89 19.64
CA THR A 444 -15.02 -13.81 19.77
C THR A 444 -15.17 -14.33 21.19
N LEU A 445 -14.07 -14.64 21.89
CA LEU A 445 -14.15 -15.09 23.28
C LEU A 445 -14.76 -14.02 24.16
N ASN A 446 -14.33 -12.76 24.04
CA ASN A 446 -14.93 -11.65 24.79
C ASN A 446 -16.43 -11.52 24.56
N GLN A 447 -16.91 -11.75 23.33
CA GLN A 447 -18.35 -11.73 23.03
C GLN A 447 -19.09 -12.89 23.71
N VAL A 448 -18.54 -14.10 23.64
CA VAL A 448 -19.09 -15.27 24.32
C VAL A 448 -19.08 -15.08 25.84
N TRP A 449 -17.99 -14.53 26.38
CA TRP A 449 -17.81 -14.29 27.81
C TRP A 449 -18.81 -13.28 28.35
N ALA A 450 -19.05 -12.18 27.62
CA ALA A 450 -20.08 -11.19 27.96
C ALA A 450 -21.49 -11.82 28.02
N VAL A 451 -21.80 -12.77 27.13
CA VAL A 451 -23.08 -13.50 27.17
C VAL A 451 -23.18 -14.37 28.42
N LEU A 452 -22.14 -15.13 28.74
CA LEU A 452 -22.10 -15.97 29.95
C LEU A 452 -22.20 -15.11 31.22
N ALA A 453 -21.54 -13.95 31.24
CA ALA A 453 -21.60 -13.00 32.35
C ALA A 453 -23.00 -12.38 32.51
N SER A 454 -23.63 -11.96 31.41
CA SER A 454 -25.01 -11.45 31.43
C SER A 454 -26.03 -12.50 31.89
N SER A 455 -25.71 -13.79 31.72
CA SER A 455 -26.52 -14.92 32.21
C SER A 455 -26.12 -15.36 33.63
N ASN A 456 -25.26 -14.60 34.32
CA ASN A 456 -24.78 -14.84 35.67
C ASN A 456 -24.08 -16.21 35.85
N VAL A 457 -23.44 -16.72 34.78
CA VAL A 457 -22.69 -17.98 34.78
C VAL A 457 -21.23 -17.73 35.20
N VAL A 458 -20.65 -16.61 34.79
CA VAL A 458 -19.27 -16.20 35.09
C VAL A 458 -19.24 -14.71 35.43
N PRO A 459 -18.22 -14.21 36.14
CA PRO A 459 -18.03 -12.77 36.30
C PRO A 459 -17.64 -12.08 34.98
N GLU A 460 -17.92 -10.79 34.88
CA GLU A 460 -17.52 -9.97 33.73
C GLU A 460 -16.00 -9.80 33.68
N VAL A 461 -15.38 -10.28 32.61
CA VAL A 461 -13.94 -10.17 32.35
C VAL A 461 -13.73 -9.89 30.86
N LYS A 462 -12.78 -9.01 30.53
CA LYS A 462 -12.48 -8.63 29.14
C LYS A 462 -11.00 -8.75 28.82
N LEU A 463 -10.67 -9.66 27.91
CA LEU A 463 -9.30 -9.83 27.41
C LEU A 463 -8.89 -8.70 26.48
N LYS A 464 -7.67 -8.18 26.68
CA LYS A 464 -7.04 -7.26 25.72
C LYS A 464 -6.67 -8.03 24.44
N GLY A 465 -7.09 -7.52 23.28
CA GLY A 465 -6.68 -8.06 21.99
C GLY A 465 -5.15 -8.02 21.78
N ILE A 466 -4.67 -8.64 20.71
CA ILE A 466 -3.27 -8.51 20.30
C ILE A 466 -3.05 -7.11 19.67
N LYS A 467 -2.17 -6.29 20.26
CA LYS A 467 -1.80 -4.97 19.71
C LYS A 467 -1.28 -5.13 18.28
N ASN A 468 -1.68 -4.24 17.37
CA ASN A 468 -1.24 -4.18 15.96
C ASN A 468 -1.56 -5.42 15.10
N ALA A 469 -2.47 -6.31 15.53
CA ALA A 469 -2.83 -7.51 14.77
C ALA A 469 -3.37 -7.22 13.36
N LYS A 470 -4.08 -6.10 13.16
CA LYS A 470 -4.56 -5.66 11.83
C LYS A 470 -3.47 -4.99 10.99
N ALA A 471 -2.52 -4.30 11.62
CA ALA A 471 -1.45 -3.57 10.93
C ALA A 471 -0.41 -4.52 10.32
N ARG A 472 -0.01 -5.57 11.06
CA ARG A 472 1.05 -6.52 10.64
C ARG A 472 0.76 -7.33 9.36
N GLN A 473 -0.50 -7.43 8.92
CA GLN A 473 -0.87 -8.27 7.78
C GLN A 473 -1.03 -7.49 6.46
N THR A 474 -1.09 -6.16 6.51
CA THR A 474 -1.44 -5.34 5.32
C THR A 474 -0.59 -4.08 5.15
N SER A 475 0.10 -3.60 6.18
CA SER A 475 0.98 -2.45 5.99
C SER A 475 2.32 -2.95 5.46
N LYS A 476 2.40 -3.14 4.14
CA LYS A 476 3.66 -2.89 3.44
C LYS A 476 4.20 -1.56 3.97
N SER A 477 5.48 -1.52 4.37
CA SER A 477 6.11 -0.29 4.83
C SER A 477 5.80 0.80 3.79
N ARG A 478 5.43 2.01 4.26
CA ARG A 478 5.15 3.09 3.31
C ARG A 478 6.43 3.35 2.50
N PRO A 479 6.40 3.30 1.16
CA PRO A 479 7.62 3.44 0.37
C PRO A 479 8.25 4.81 0.64
N CYS A 480 9.56 4.83 0.85
CA CYS A 480 10.36 6.05 0.79
C CYS A 480 10.53 6.48 -0.66
N LEU A 481 11.04 7.69 -0.88
CA LEU A 481 11.21 8.27 -2.20
C LEU A 481 12.14 7.44 -3.05
N ALA A 482 13.20 6.85 -2.50
CA ALA A 482 14.11 5.97 -3.24
C ALA A 482 13.50 4.61 -3.67
N GLN A 483 12.35 4.21 -3.15
CA GLN A 483 11.65 2.97 -3.56
C GLN A 483 10.69 3.20 -4.74
N LEU A 484 10.40 4.46 -5.08
CA LEU A 484 9.41 4.78 -6.10
C LEU A 484 10.02 4.64 -7.49
N SER A 485 9.36 3.88 -8.35
CA SER A 485 9.72 3.79 -9.76
C SER A 485 8.81 4.70 -10.58
N PRO A 486 9.30 5.31 -11.69
CA PRO A 486 8.44 5.99 -12.64
C PRO A 486 7.32 5.06 -13.11
N ARG A 487 6.12 5.60 -13.36
CA ARG A 487 5.04 4.82 -13.97
C ARG A 487 5.48 4.36 -15.36
N GLU A 488 5.64 3.05 -15.54
CA GLU A 488 5.98 2.47 -16.84
C GLU A 488 4.83 2.72 -17.82
N ASN A 489 5.09 3.48 -18.89
CA ASN A 489 4.15 3.68 -19.99
C ASN A 489 4.14 2.45 -20.91
N GLY A 490 3.78 1.27 -20.40
CA GLY A 490 3.28 0.11 -21.16
C GLY A 490 4.06 -0.49 -22.35
N THR A 491 5.25 -0.03 -22.75
CA THR A 491 5.78 -0.36 -24.10
C THR A 491 7.16 -1.05 -24.21
N GLU A 492 7.84 -1.46 -23.14
CA GLU A 492 9.18 -2.09 -23.29
C GLU A 492 9.30 -3.47 -22.63
N HIS A 493 8.70 -4.50 -23.24
CA HIS A 493 8.87 -5.92 -22.83
C HIS A 493 10.30 -6.49 -23.06
N GLY A 494 11.19 -5.76 -23.73
CA GLY A 494 12.55 -6.24 -24.05
C GLY A 494 13.59 -6.03 -22.95
N LYS A 495 13.34 -5.16 -21.95
CA LYS A 495 14.32 -4.83 -20.88
C LYS A 495 14.19 -5.71 -19.62
N ASP A 496 13.22 -6.63 -19.60
CA ASP A 496 12.88 -7.38 -18.39
C ASP A 496 13.87 -8.52 -18.06
N THR A 497 14.51 -9.15 -19.03
CA THR A 497 15.43 -10.28 -18.77
C THR A 497 16.70 -9.87 -18.05
N GLU A 498 17.37 -8.79 -18.48
CA GLU A 498 18.58 -8.28 -17.81
C GLU A 498 18.27 -7.72 -16.43
N ARG A 499 17.17 -6.97 -16.30
CA ARG A 499 16.67 -6.45 -15.03
C ARG A 499 16.39 -7.59 -14.04
N ASN A 500 15.70 -8.64 -14.48
CA ASN A 500 15.38 -9.79 -13.64
C ASN A 500 16.63 -10.59 -13.21
N ALA A 501 17.64 -10.70 -14.07
CA ALA A 501 18.91 -11.35 -13.73
C ALA A 501 19.67 -10.57 -12.64
N LEU A 502 19.72 -9.24 -12.75
CA LEU A 502 20.34 -8.39 -11.73
C LEU A 502 19.56 -8.42 -10.41
N ILE A 503 18.23 -8.33 -10.47
CA ILE A 503 17.35 -8.47 -9.30
C ILE A 503 17.65 -9.80 -8.62
N SER A 504 17.69 -10.91 -9.34
CA SER A 504 18.01 -12.23 -8.78
C SER A 504 19.39 -12.25 -8.11
N LYS A 505 20.41 -11.67 -8.74
CA LYS A 505 21.78 -11.57 -8.19
C LYS A 505 21.82 -10.77 -6.89
N LEU A 506 21.29 -9.53 -6.91
CA LEU A 506 21.37 -8.61 -5.78
C LEU A 506 20.41 -8.98 -4.65
N THR A 507 19.34 -9.71 -4.94
CA THR A 507 18.35 -10.07 -3.92
C THR A 507 18.60 -11.41 -3.23
N ARG A 508 19.57 -12.19 -3.73
CA ARG A 508 19.97 -13.49 -3.16
C ARG A 508 20.29 -13.46 -1.64
N PRO A 509 20.88 -12.38 -1.07
CA PRO A 509 21.16 -12.32 0.36
C PRO A 509 19.94 -12.06 1.26
N PHE A 510 18.78 -11.68 0.70
CA PHE A 510 17.60 -11.27 1.46
C PHE A 510 16.59 -12.39 1.66
N ASP A 511 15.82 -12.33 2.75
CA ASP A 511 14.66 -13.21 2.96
C ASP A 511 13.46 -12.85 2.06
N GLU A 512 12.44 -13.71 1.97
CA GLU A 512 11.28 -13.49 1.08
C GLU A 512 10.51 -12.18 1.35
N PHE A 513 10.50 -11.70 2.60
CA PHE A 513 9.85 -10.44 2.94
C PHE A 513 10.69 -9.24 2.49
N GLU A 514 12.00 -9.32 2.68
CA GLU A 514 12.99 -8.32 2.31
C GLU A 514 13.22 -8.23 0.80
N LYS A 515 13.15 -9.36 0.08
CA LYS A 515 13.26 -9.41 -1.38
C LYS A 515 12.27 -8.47 -2.04
N SER A 516 11.02 -8.47 -1.59
CA SER A 516 10.01 -7.56 -2.15
C SER A 516 10.39 -6.10 -1.99
N GLU A 517 11.03 -5.72 -0.88
CA GLU A 517 11.46 -4.34 -0.64
C GLU A 517 12.75 -4.00 -1.41
N ALA A 518 13.70 -4.93 -1.48
CA ALA A 518 14.93 -4.81 -2.26
C ALA A 518 14.65 -4.63 -3.76
N ILE A 519 13.69 -5.40 -4.29
CA ILE A 519 13.24 -5.29 -5.69
C ILE A 519 12.76 -3.88 -6.02
N GLU A 520 12.09 -3.20 -5.09
CA GLU A 520 11.61 -1.84 -5.31
C GLU A 520 12.76 -0.83 -5.40
N PHE A 521 13.75 -0.94 -4.51
CA PHE A 521 14.96 -0.11 -4.59
C PHE A 521 15.75 -0.35 -5.88
N ILE A 522 15.97 -1.62 -6.23
CA ILE A 522 16.71 -1.98 -7.45
C ILE A 522 15.96 -1.51 -8.70
N THR A 523 14.63 -1.65 -8.73
CA THR A 523 13.81 -1.15 -9.84
C THR A 523 13.90 0.37 -9.95
N ALA A 524 13.78 1.08 -8.83
CA ALA A 524 13.86 2.53 -8.80
C ALA A 524 15.23 3.04 -9.25
N LEU A 525 16.32 2.36 -8.87
CA LEU A 525 17.68 2.65 -9.35
C LEU A 525 17.85 2.34 -10.82
N TYR A 526 17.31 1.21 -11.31
CA TYR A 526 17.38 0.85 -12.73
C TYR A 526 16.69 1.89 -13.61
N ALA A 527 15.61 2.51 -13.10
CA ALA A 527 14.93 3.60 -13.80
C ALA A 527 15.66 4.95 -13.72
N HIS A 528 16.63 5.12 -12.80
CA HIS A 528 17.34 6.37 -12.58
C HIS A 528 18.76 6.38 -13.16
N LEU A 529 19.45 5.23 -13.13
CA LEU A 529 20.83 5.07 -13.56
C LEU A 529 20.92 4.46 -14.97
N PRO A 530 21.95 4.79 -15.76
CA PRO A 530 22.23 4.10 -17.01
C PRO A 530 22.43 2.60 -16.78
N SER A 531 21.88 1.75 -17.65
CA SER A 531 21.88 0.28 -17.48
C SER A 531 23.27 -0.32 -17.27
N GLN A 532 24.33 0.30 -17.80
CA GLN A 532 25.72 -0.11 -17.62
C GLN A 532 26.19 0.04 -16.16
N ASN A 533 25.83 1.15 -15.50
CA ASN A 533 26.22 1.42 -14.12
C ASN A 533 25.53 0.45 -13.15
N VAL A 534 24.29 0.08 -13.45
CA VAL A 534 23.52 -0.85 -12.60
C VAL A 534 24.10 -2.27 -12.64
N LYS A 535 24.70 -2.69 -13.77
CA LYS A 535 25.34 -4.01 -13.91
C LYS A 535 26.57 -4.17 -13.02
N LEU A 536 27.25 -3.07 -12.72
CA LEU A 536 28.47 -3.02 -11.91
C LEU A 536 28.18 -2.86 -10.41
N LEU A 537 26.92 -2.68 -10.01
CA LEU A 537 26.57 -2.55 -8.60
C LEU A 537 26.89 -3.84 -7.84
N ASP A 538 27.71 -3.70 -6.81
CA ASP A 538 27.80 -4.62 -5.69
C ASP A 538 26.89 -4.16 -4.55
N LEU A 539 26.93 -4.87 -3.42
CA LEU A 539 26.06 -4.61 -2.28
C LEU A 539 26.35 -3.24 -1.64
N ASP A 540 27.61 -2.83 -1.62
CA ASP A 540 28.06 -1.61 -0.94
C ASP A 540 27.77 -0.38 -1.82
N SER A 541 28.00 -0.49 -3.13
CA SER A 541 27.61 0.52 -4.12
C SER A 541 26.10 0.69 -4.17
N LEU A 542 25.32 -0.38 -3.98
CA LEU A 542 23.86 -0.33 -3.95
C LEU A 542 23.35 0.61 -2.83
N VAL A 543 23.93 0.55 -1.63
CA VAL A 543 23.55 1.42 -0.51
C VAL A 543 23.85 2.89 -0.83
N SER A 544 25.05 3.15 -1.35
CA SER A 544 25.47 4.49 -1.76
C SER A 544 24.55 5.09 -2.82
N GLU A 545 24.16 4.30 -3.83
CA GLU A 545 23.24 4.76 -4.88
C GLU A 545 21.80 4.94 -4.39
N ILE A 546 21.31 4.08 -3.49
CA ILE A 546 20.00 4.28 -2.82
C ILE A 546 20.00 5.62 -2.07
N ARG A 547 21.08 5.91 -1.33
CA ARG A 547 21.24 7.18 -0.61
C ARG A 547 21.19 8.35 -1.58
N LYS A 548 22.06 8.36 -2.60
CA LYS A 548 22.11 9.44 -3.61
C LYS A 548 20.74 9.70 -4.23
N LEU A 549 20.04 8.64 -4.63
CA LEU A 549 18.69 8.75 -5.18
C LEU A 549 17.69 9.35 -4.18
N ASN A 550 17.74 8.94 -2.92
CA ASN A 550 16.87 9.48 -1.87
C ASN A 550 17.13 10.97 -1.63
N THR A 551 18.40 11.34 -1.46
CA THR A 551 18.84 12.72 -1.25
C THR A 551 18.42 13.60 -2.44
N PHE A 552 18.72 13.17 -3.66
CA PHE A 552 18.33 13.87 -4.88
C PHE A 552 16.81 14.13 -4.97
N ARG A 553 15.98 13.14 -4.64
CA ARG A 553 14.52 13.28 -4.69
C ARG A 553 13.97 14.17 -3.57
N LEU A 554 14.56 14.14 -2.37
CA LEU A 554 14.22 15.06 -1.29
C LEU A 554 14.58 16.50 -1.64
N GLU A 555 15.78 16.72 -2.17
CA GLU A 555 16.24 18.02 -2.63
C GLU A 555 15.39 18.56 -3.77
N SER A 556 15.02 17.70 -4.73
CA SER A 556 14.10 18.05 -5.84
C SER A 556 12.73 18.50 -5.31
N LEU A 557 12.12 17.74 -4.40
CA LEU A 557 10.86 18.11 -3.76
C LEU A 557 10.96 19.45 -3.04
N ARG A 558 12.03 19.65 -2.25
CA ARG A 558 12.24 20.87 -1.50
C ARG A 558 12.44 22.07 -2.43
N ARG A 559 13.28 21.93 -3.46
CA ARG A 559 13.59 22.99 -4.43
C ARG A 559 12.35 23.40 -5.23
N CYS A 560 11.58 22.44 -5.74
CA CYS A 560 10.31 22.73 -6.42
C CYS A 560 9.32 23.45 -5.50
N ALA A 561 9.23 23.05 -4.23
CA ALA A 561 8.38 23.73 -3.26
C ALA A 561 8.87 25.15 -2.96
N GLU A 562 10.18 25.36 -2.81
CA GLU A 562 10.77 26.67 -2.64
C GLU A 562 10.47 27.61 -3.82
N LEU A 563 10.60 27.12 -5.06
CA LEU A 563 10.31 27.88 -6.26
C LEU A 563 8.82 28.29 -6.33
N ASP A 564 7.91 27.35 -6.15
CA ASP A 564 6.47 27.64 -6.14
C ASP A 564 6.12 28.63 -5.02
N PHE A 565 6.66 28.44 -3.83
CA PHE A 565 6.39 29.33 -2.71
C PHE A 565 6.84 30.76 -3.00
N LEU A 566 8.09 30.94 -3.45
CA LEU A 566 8.64 32.27 -3.75
C LEU A 566 7.89 32.95 -4.90
N GLN A 567 7.54 32.21 -5.96
CA GLN A 567 6.75 32.74 -7.07
C GLN A 567 5.42 33.33 -6.58
N TRP A 568 4.69 32.61 -5.73
CA TRP A 568 3.39 33.07 -5.24
C TRP A 568 3.51 34.13 -4.14
N TYR A 569 4.61 34.15 -3.40
CA TYR A 569 4.91 35.24 -2.46
C TYR A 569 5.24 36.55 -3.20
N GLU A 570 6.04 36.49 -4.27
CA GLU A 570 6.31 37.63 -5.15
C GLU A 570 5.03 38.15 -5.82
N HIS A 571 4.16 37.25 -6.27
CA HIS A 571 2.85 37.59 -6.83
C HIS A 571 1.99 38.34 -5.79
N TRP A 572 1.95 37.86 -4.55
CA TRP A 572 1.26 38.54 -3.45
C TRP A 572 1.88 39.91 -3.13
N LEU A 573 3.21 40.02 -3.07
CA LEU A 573 3.91 41.30 -2.85
C LEU A 573 3.62 42.32 -3.96
N PHE A 574 3.50 41.86 -5.21
CA PHE A 574 3.06 42.72 -6.31
C PHE A 574 1.64 43.25 -6.08
N GLY A 575 0.73 42.42 -5.58
CA GLY A 575 -0.61 42.83 -5.16
C GLY A 575 -0.62 43.83 -4.01
N GLN A 576 0.25 43.66 -3.02
CA GLN A 576 0.35 44.62 -1.91
C GLN A 576 0.90 45.97 -2.37
N ARG A 577 1.90 45.99 -3.27
CA ARG A 577 2.37 47.23 -3.90
C ARG A 577 1.28 47.90 -4.73
N ALA A 578 0.51 47.11 -5.48
CA ALA A 578 -0.62 47.62 -6.25
C ALA A 578 -1.64 48.35 -5.36
N LEU A 579 -2.02 47.74 -4.22
CA LEU A 579 -2.94 48.36 -3.27
C LEU A 579 -2.44 49.71 -2.74
N ILE A 580 -1.13 49.84 -2.46
CA ILE A 580 -0.54 51.11 -2.02
C ILE A 580 -0.60 52.17 -3.13
N GLU A 581 -0.46 51.77 -4.39
CA GLU A 581 -0.55 52.65 -5.55
C GLU A 581 -1.98 52.88 -6.06
N ALA A 582 -3.00 52.41 -5.34
CA ALA A 582 -4.38 52.69 -5.67
C ALA A 582 -4.61 54.22 -5.68
N THR A 583 -5.22 54.71 -6.76
CA THR A 583 -5.41 56.15 -7.01
C THR A 583 -6.77 56.64 -6.53
N HIS A 584 -7.67 55.72 -6.22
CA HIS A 584 -9.04 56.00 -5.80
C HIS A 584 -9.36 55.14 -4.58
N SER A 585 -10.13 55.70 -3.66
CA SER A 585 -10.67 54.95 -2.52
C SER A 585 -11.71 53.91 -2.97
N SER A 586 -11.95 52.90 -2.15
CA SER A 586 -12.97 51.88 -2.40
C SER A 586 -14.36 52.49 -2.60
N GLN A 587 -14.72 53.48 -1.77
CA GLN A 587 -16.01 54.18 -1.84
C GLN A 587 -16.17 55.00 -3.12
N GLU A 588 -15.12 55.70 -3.57
CA GLU A 588 -15.13 56.40 -4.85
C GLU A 588 -15.31 55.43 -6.01
N LEU A 589 -14.63 54.28 -5.97
CA LEU A 589 -14.77 53.25 -7.01
C LEU A 589 -16.18 52.69 -7.06
N ILE A 590 -16.80 52.39 -5.91
CA ILE A 590 -18.21 51.95 -5.84
C ILE A 590 -19.13 53.03 -6.41
N ALA A 591 -18.93 54.30 -6.05
CA ALA A 591 -19.73 55.41 -6.58
C ALA A 591 -19.54 55.64 -8.10
N LEU A 592 -18.35 55.36 -8.64
CA LEU A 592 -18.04 55.51 -10.06
C LEU A 592 -18.50 54.33 -10.91
N LEU A 593 -18.60 53.14 -10.32
CA LEU A 593 -18.83 51.88 -11.03
C LEU A 593 -20.21 51.26 -10.77
N ASP A 594 -20.80 51.45 -9.60
CA ASP A 594 -22.03 50.76 -9.18
C ASP A 594 -23.24 51.66 -8.90
N TYR A 595 -23.07 52.98 -8.86
CA TYR A 595 -24.17 53.91 -8.61
C TYR A 595 -25.25 53.82 -9.70
N THR A 596 -26.51 53.62 -9.29
CA THR A 596 -27.65 53.27 -10.17
C THR A 596 -28.03 54.39 -11.14
N GLU A 597 -27.75 55.64 -10.80
CA GLU A 597 -28.04 56.81 -11.63
C GLU A 597 -27.07 56.99 -12.81
N ARG A 598 -25.96 56.24 -12.86
CA ARG A 598 -25.00 56.32 -13.98
C ARG A 598 -25.40 55.43 -15.15
N SER A 599 -25.26 55.95 -16.36
CA SER A 599 -25.49 55.20 -17.59
C SER A 599 -24.57 53.97 -17.68
N VAL A 600 -25.01 52.93 -18.39
CA VAL A 600 -24.18 51.72 -18.65
C VAL A 600 -22.89 52.09 -19.39
N SER A 601 -22.95 53.08 -20.29
CA SER A 601 -21.79 53.58 -21.04
C SER A 601 -20.75 54.24 -20.13
N ASP A 602 -21.19 55.11 -19.21
CA ASP A 602 -20.29 55.79 -18.27
C ASP A 602 -19.63 54.80 -17.31
N ARG A 603 -20.38 53.84 -16.79
CA ARG A 603 -19.84 52.76 -15.94
C ARG A 603 -18.81 51.93 -16.68
N ARG A 604 -19.05 51.57 -17.94
CA ARG A 604 -18.08 50.83 -18.77
C ARG A 604 -16.83 51.66 -19.05
N ARG A 605 -16.97 52.95 -19.37
CA ARG A 605 -15.83 53.86 -19.59
C ARG A 605 -14.98 53.98 -18.33
N ASN A 606 -15.62 54.18 -17.18
CA ASN A 606 -14.94 54.26 -15.88
C ASN A 606 -14.25 52.95 -15.53
N ALA A 607 -14.92 51.81 -15.71
CA ALA A 607 -14.31 50.50 -15.49
C ALA A 607 -13.04 50.34 -16.33
N THR A 608 -13.14 50.64 -17.64
CA THR A 608 -12.00 50.53 -18.55
C THR A 608 -10.81 51.38 -18.13
N LYS A 609 -11.08 52.63 -17.73
CA LYS A 609 -10.06 53.60 -17.33
C LYS A 609 -9.43 53.28 -15.98
N LEU A 610 -10.23 52.86 -15.01
CA LEU A 610 -9.85 52.84 -13.59
C LEU A 610 -9.38 51.46 -13.12
N ILE A 611 -9.95 50.37 -13.64
CA ILE A 611 -9.71 49.01 -13.11
C ILE A 611 -9.30 47.98 -14.16
N THR A 612 -9.44 48.24 -15.47
CA THR A 612 -9.04 47.27 -16.52
C THR A 612 -7.72 47.59 -17.25
N GLY A 613 -7.05 48.69 -16.93
CA GLY A 613 -5.74 48.99 -17.50
C GLY A 613 -4.65 48.00 -17.05
N THR A 614 -3.45 48.09 -17.63
CA THR A 614 -2.29 47.23 -17.27
C THR A 614 -1.42 47.82 -16.17
N THR A 615 -1.72 49.03 -15.71
CA THR A 615 -0.84 49.74 -14.77
C THR A 615 -1.03 49.23 -13.35
N LEU A 616 -0.01 49.42 -12.52
CA LEU A 616 -0.04 49.05 -11.11
C LEU A 616 -1.17 49.77 -10.32
N PRO A 617 -1.47 51.06 -10.56
CA PRO A 617 -2.66 51.72 -10.02
C PRO A 617 -3.99 51.11 -10.43
N ASN A 618 -4.11 50.58 -11.67
CA ASN A 618 -5.35 49.94 -12.11
C ASN A 618 -5.62 48.65 -11.34
N LEU A 619 -4.58 47.84 -11.12
CA LEU A 619 -4.68 46.67 -10.26
C LEU A 619 -5.00 47.09 -8.82
N GLY A 620 -4.35 48.12 -8.30
CA GLY A 620 -4.61 48.67 -6.97
C GLY A 620 -6.06 49.05 -6.74
N ASN A 621 -6.64 49.80 -7.68
CA ASN A 621 -8.05 50.14 -7.67
C ASN A 621 -8.94 48.89 -7.74
N ALA A 622 -8.61 47.93 -8.61
CA ALA A 622 -9.37 46.68 -8.72
C ALA A 622 -9.37 45.86 -7.43
N LEU A 623 -8.20 45.75 -6.78
CA LEU A 623 -8.05 45.05 -5.50
C LEU A 623 -8.74 45.79 -4.35
N SER A 624 -8.66 47.12 -4.31
CA SER A 624 -9.34 47.95 -3.31
C SER A 624 -10.86 47.83 -3.41
N LEU A 625 -11.39 47.82 -4.64
CA LEU A 625 -12.79 47.56 -4.91
C LEU A 625 -13.19 46.15 -4.48
N MET A 626 -12.36 45.14 -4.74
CA MET A 626 -12.63 43.76 -4.30
C MET A 626 -12.65 43.61 -2.78
N LEU A 627 -11.76 44.29 -2.06
CA LEU A 627 -11.74 44.26 -0.60
C LEU A 627 -13.04 44.80 -0.02
N GLU A 628 -13.51 45.95 -0.50
CA GLU A 628 -14.70 46.61 0.05
C GLU A 628 -16.02 46.01 -0.45
N ALA A 629 -16.13 45.76 -1.75
CA ALA A 629 -17.40 45.38 -2.36
C ALA A 629 -17.69 43.87 -2.28
N LEU A 630 -16.66 43.05 -2.02
CA LEU A 630 -16.73 41.60 -2.10
C LEU A 630 -16.00 40.90 -0.95
N ASP A 631 -15.69 41.62 0.13
CA ASP A 631 -14.98 41.10 1.31
C ASP A 631 -13.68 40.37 0.92
N GLY A 632 -12.94 40.92 -0.06
CA GLY A 632 -11.70 40.33 -0.57
C GLY A 632 -11.88 39.00 -1.32
N ASN A 633 -13.11 38.56 -1.59
CA ASN A 633 -13.41 37.29 -2.22
C ASN A 633 -13.76 37.45 -3.71
N SER A 634 -12.98 36.81 -4.58
CA SER A 634 -13.18 36.86 -6.02
C SER A 634 -14.31 35.94 -6.52
N SER A 635 -14.94 35.11 -5.67
CA SER A 635 -16.06 34.24 -6.06
C SER A 635 -17.35 35.04 -6.29
N GLY A 636 -17.51 36.16 -5.60
CA GLY A 636 -18.62 37.11 -5.80
C GLY A 636 -18.52 37.90 -7.11
N ILE A 637 -17.38 37.88 -7.80
CA ILE A 637 -17.18 38.52 -9.11
C ILE A 637 -17.97 37.78 -10.19
N SER A 638 -19.24 38.11 -10.32
CA SER A 638 -20.13 37.69 -11.41
C SER A 638 -20.74 38.92 -12.09
N GLY A 639 -21.18 38.79 -13.34
CA GLY A 639 -21.76 39.90 -14.09
C GLY A 639 -20.77 41.06 -14.36
N ARG A 640 -20.95 42.18 -13.64
CA ARG A 640 -20.32 43.48 -13.94
C ARG A 640 -18.79 43.47 -13.85
N TYR A 641 -18.22 42.65 -12.95
CA TYR A 641 -16.78 42.61 -12.68
C TYR A 641 -16.02 41.46 -13.38
N HIS A 642 -16.69 40.69 -14.24
CA HIS A 642 -16.09 39.50 -14.87
C HIS A 642 -14.83 39.80 -15.72
N HIS A 643 -14.71 41.04 -16.20
CA HIS A 643 -13.57 41.48 -17.00
C HIS A 643 -12.27 41.57 -16.18
N LEU A 644 -12.37 41.79 -14.85
CA LEU A 644 -11.22 41.77 -13.94
C LEU A 644 -10.59 40.38 -13.88
N LYS A 645 -11.43 39.33 -13.81
CA LYS A 645 -10.97 37.93 -13.87
C LYS A 645 -10.20 37.65 -15.16
N ARG A 646 -10.74 38.05 -16.31
CA ARG A 646 -10.05 37.84 -17.60
C ARG A 646 -8.73 38.61 -17.67
N ARG A 647 -8.71 39.84 -17.14
CA ARG A 647 -7.55 40.73 -17.26
C ARG A 647 -6.38 40.28 -16.41
N TRP A 648 -6.64 39.82 -15.20
CA TRP A 648 -5.62 39.55 -14.19
C TRP A 648 -5.35 38.04 -13.99
N GLY A 649 -5.48 37.26 -15.06
CA GLY A 649 -5.02 35.86 -15.10
C GLY A 649 -6.01 34.82 -14.57
N GLY A 650 -7.24 35.22 -14.23
CA GLY A 650 -8.30 34.32 -13.75
C GLY A 650 -8.71 34.59 -12.30
N HIS A 651 -9.59 33.74 -11.79
CA HIS A 651 -10.11 33.84 -10.41
C HIS A 651 -9.02 33.59 -9.37
N GLU A 652 -8.21 32.54 -9.55
CA GLU A 652 -7.20 32.13 -8.57
C GLU A 652 -6.03 33.13 -8.50
N GLN A 653 -5.58 33.63 -9.64
CA GLN A 653 -4.49 34.61 -9.77
C GLN A 653 -4.88 35.96 -9.19
N LEU A 654 -6.10 36.41 -9.46
CA LEU A 654 -6.62 37.66 -8.91
C LEU A 654 -6.76 37.58 -7.38
N GLN A 655 -7.22 36.45 -6.84
CA GLN A 655 -7.30 36.23 -5.39
C GLN A 655 -5.92 36.17 -4.73
N ALA A 656 -4.93 35.59 -5.42
CA ALA A 656 -3.56 35.44 -4.92
C ALA A 656 -2.82 36.78 -4.72
N TYR A 657 -3.32 37.90 -5.27
CA TYR A 657 -2.79 39.23 -4.96
C TYR A 657 -3.13 39.68 -3.53
N LEU A 658 -4.23 39.17 -2.95
CA LEU A 658 -4.72 39.56 -1.62
C LEU A 658 -4.39 38.52 -0.55
N HIS A 659 -4.44 37.25 -0.93
CA HIS A 659 -4.44 36.10 -0.02
C HIS A 659 -3.43 35.03 -0.45
N PRO A 660 -3.07 34.06 0.43
CA PRO A 660 -2.18 32.99 0.05
C PRO A 660 -2.80 32.11 -1.04
N HIS A 661 -2.07 31.90 -2.13
CA HIS A 661 -2.49 30.96 -3.17
C HIS A 661 -2.36 29.51 -2.66
N LYS A 662 -3.25 28.60 -3.09
CA LYS A 662 -3.19 27.16 -2.72
C LYS A 662 -1.82 26.52 -3.01
N ARG A 663 -1.12 26.99 -4.04
CA ARG A 663 0.26 26.54 -4.38
C ARG A 663 1.28 26.97 -3.32
N ALA A 664 1.19 28.21 -2.81
CA ALA A 664 2.02 28.64 -1.69
C ALA A 664 1.71 27.82 -0.42
N THR A 665 0.43 27.57 -0.14
CA THR A 665 0.00 26.75 1.00
C THR A 665 0.59 25.34 0.95
N VAL A 666 0.44 24.62 -0.17
CA VAL A 666 1.00 23.26 -0.30
C VAL A 666 2.53 23.27 -0.36
N ALA A 667 3.15 24.27 -0.98
CA ALA A 667 4.60 24.40 -1.03
C ALA A 667 5.21 24.57 0.37
N LEU A 668 4.64 25.44 1.22
CA LEU A 668 5.05 25.57 2.62
C LEU A 668 4.88 24.25 3.37
N TRP A 669 3.76 23.55 3.15
CA TRP A 669 3.53 22.25 3.76
C TRP A 669 4.61 21.22 3.37
N ILE A 670 5.04 21.21 2.11
CA ILE A 670 6.12 20.34 1.62
C ILE A 670 7.47 20.73 2.23
N LEU A 671 7.82 22.03 2.24
CA LEU A 671 9.05 22.53 2.87
C LEU A 671 9.17 22.04 4.30
N LEU A 672 8.09 22.20 5.09
CA LEU A 672 8.07 21.74 6.48
C LEU A 672 8.17 20.22 6.59
N LEU A 673 7.50 19.45 5.73
CA LEU A 673 7.61 17.98 5.76
C LEU A 673 9.01 17.49 5.43
N VAL A 674 9.72 18.14 4.50
CA VAL A 674 11.09 17.77 4.13
C VAL A 674 12.09 18.21 5.20
N ASP A 675 11.99 19.44 5.70
CA ASP A 675 12.97 20.00 6.63
C ASP A 675 12.88 19.38 8.03
N THR A 676 11.71 18.84 8.41
CA THR A 676 11.46 18.29 9.77
C THR A 676 11.26 16.78 9.79
N GLY A 677 10.91 16.17 8.65
CA GLY A 677 10.47 14.78 8.60
C GLY A 677 9.21 14.48 9.43
N ALA A 678 8.45 15.49 9.87
CA ALA A 678 7.28 15.35 10.71
C ALA A 678 6.13 14.60 10.01
N ASN A 679 5.11 14.21 10.77
CA ASN A 679 3.93 13.56 10.21
C ASN A 679 3.06 14.58 9.44
N CYS A 680 2.55 14.19 8.26
CA CYS A 680 1.63 14.98 7.44
C CYS A 680 0.51 15.65 8.24
N GLU A 681 -0.13 14.91 9.14
CA GLU A 681 -1.23 15.40 9.99
C GLU A 681 -0.76 16.47 10.98
N VAL A 682 0.38 16.21 11.63
CA VAL A 682 0.99 17.09 12.65
C VAL A 682 1.42 18.43 12.04
N VAL A 683 2.01 18.41 10.85
CA VAL A 683 2.36 19.65 10.13
C VAL A 683 1.10 20.37 9.66
N ARG A 684 0.12 19.66 9.10
CA ARG A 684 -1.13 20.26 8.60
C ARG A 684 -1.90 21.00 9.70
N GLU A 685 -1.86 20.50 10.94
CA GLU A 685 -2.55 21.05 12.11
C GLU A 685 -1.66 21.98 12.96
N MET A 686 -0.56 22.46 12.40
CA MET A 686 0.35 23.36 13.09
C MET A 686 -0.34 24.67 13.49
N PRO A 687 -0.17 25.18 14.73
CA PRO A 687 -0.77 26.44 15.15
C PRO A 687 -0.08 27.66 14.52
N THR A 688 -0.72 28.82 14.57
CA THR A 688 -0.13 30.09 14.09
C THR A 688 1.06 30.55 14.89
N ASN A 689 1.03 30.39 16.22
CA ASN A 689 2.12 30.70 17.13
C ASN A 689 3.17 29.57 17.21
N CYS A 690 3.46 28.94 16.07
CA CYS A 690 4.40 27.81 15.99
C CYS A 690 5.86 28.22 16.12
N LEU A 691 6.22 29.50 16.04
CA LEU A 691 7.61 29.96 16.12
C LEU A 691 7.95 30.50 17.52
N THR A 692 8.91 29.88 18.19
CA THR A 692 9.46 30.34 19.49
C THR A 692 10.96 30.58 19.38
N LYS A 693 11.47 31.64 20.01
CA LYS A 693 12.91 31.94 20.04
C LYS A 693 13.65 30.89 20.88
N THR A 694 14.79 30.42 20.38
CA THR A 694 15.75 29.60 21.11
C THR A 694 16.84 30.47 21.73
N GLU A 695 17.64 29.88 22.63
CA GLU A 695 18.87 30.50 23.14
C GLU A 695 19.88 30.75 22.02
N ASP A 696 19.95 29.84 21.04
CA ASP A 696 20.69 30.06 19.81
C ASP A 696 19.92 31.01 18.88
N SER A 697 20.50 32.19 18.65
CA SER A 697 19.95 33.22 17.76
C SER A 697 19.88 32.82 16.27
N THR A 698 20.61 31.78 15.86
CA THR A 698 20.64 31.29 14.48
C THR A 698 19.53 30.27 14.19
N HIS A 699 18.84 29.79 15.23
CA HIS A 699 17.75 28.83 15.15
C HIS A 699 16.45 29.37 15.77
N MET A 700 15.34 28.70 15.48
CA MET A 700 14.05 28.91 16.14
C MET A 700 13.42 27.55 16.42
N THR A 701 12.74 27.42 17.55
CA THR A 701 11.89 26.26 17.81
C THR A 701 10.60 26.39 17.02
N VAL A 702 10.30 25.36 16.23
CA VAL A 702 9.03 25.19 15.52
C VAL A 702 8.17 24.18 16.27
N SER A 703 7.08 24.65 16.86
CA SER A 703 6.10 23.85 17.59
C SER A 703 4.96 23.40 16.68
N PHE A 704 4.76 22.08 16.57
CA PHE A 704 3.66 21.49 15.81
C PHE A 704 2.39 21.26 16.65
N GLY A 705 1.31 20.85 15.99
CA GLY A 705 0.02 20.55 16.61
C GLY A 705 0.08 19.43 17.67
N GLN A 706 -0.94 19.39 18.54
CA GLN A 706 -1.05 18.39 19.60
C GLN A 706 -1.45 17.01 19.05
N LYS A 707 -0.71 15.97 19.42
CA LYS A 707 -0.99 14.60 18.99
C LYS A 707 -1.80 13.88 20.07
N ALA A 708 -3.10 13.68 19.85
CA ALA A 708 -4.02 13.06 20.84
C ALA A 708 -3.54 11.68 21.34
N ARG A 709 -2.89 10.90 20.49
CA ARG A 709 -2.30 9.58 20.84
C ARG A 709 -0.98 9.63 21.61
N ALA A 710 -0.34 10.80 21.71
CA ALA A 710 0.89 11.02 22.47
C ALA A 710 0.60 11.89 23.71
N HIS A 711 -0.58 11.72 24.32
CA HIS A 711 -1.00 12.46 25.52
C HIS A 711 -0.98 14.00 25.36
N TYR A 712 -1.23 14.51 24.14
CA TYR A 712 -1.25 15.95 23.84
C TYR A 712 0.09 16.70 24.01
N VAL A 713 1.21 15.98 24.05
CA VAL A 713 2.55 16.60 24.03
C VAL A 713 2.76 17.31 22.68
N ARG A 714 3.27 18.55 22.73
CA ARG A 714 3.66 19.31 21.53
C ARG A 714 4.97 18.77 20.99
N ILE A 715 5.01 18.51 19.70
CA ILE A 715 6.23 18.15 18.99
C ILE A 715 6.96 19.46 18.69
N ASN A 716 8.25 19.52 18.97
CA ASN A 716 9.10 20.68 18.68
C ASN A 716 10.27 20.22 17.84
N ASP A 717 10.67 21.05 16.87
CA ASP A 717 11.92 20.86 16.11
C ASP A 717 12.70 22.19 16.09
N SER A 718 14.01 22.12 15.93
CA SER A 718 14.87 23.31 15.90
C SER A 718 15.33 23.55 14.46
N LEU A 719 14.86 24.64 13.85
CA LEU A 719 15.16 24.95 12.45
C LEU A 719 15.96 26.25 12.31
N PRO A 720 16.88 26.33 11.34
CA PRO A 720 17.69 27.52 11.12
C PRO A 720 16.83 28.69 10.62
N VAL A 721 17.16 29.90 11.08
CA VAL A 721 16.48 31.13 10.64
C VAL A 721 16.90 31.51 9.23
N ALA A 722 18.19 31.40 8.92
CA ALA A 722 18.74 31.69 7.59
C ALA A 722 18.63 30.47 6.66
N PRO A 723 18.50 30.68 5.34
CA PRO A 723 18.61 29.59 4.36
C PRO A 723 19.95 28.87 4.48
N GLN A 724 19.93 27.54 4.37
CA GLN A 724 21.16 26.74 4.32
C GLN A 724 21.82 26.84 2.94
N PRO A 725 23.11 26.45 2.78
CA PRO A 725 23.77 26.44 1.48
C PRO A 725 22.94 25.72 0.40
N GLY A 726 22.74 26.36 -0.75
CA GLY A 726 21.91 25.83 -1.84
C GLY A 726 20.41 26.11 -1.72
N GLN A 727 19.95 26.74 -0.63
CA GLN A 727 18.55 27.14 -0.42
C GLN A 727 18.40 28.66 -0.60
N LYS A 728 17.26 29.09 -1.14
CA LYS A 728 16.86 30.50 -1.23
C LYS A 728 15.98 30.93 -0.05
N LEU A 729 15.31 29.98 0.60
CA LEU A 729 14.32 30.20 1.62
C LEU A 729 14.44 29.15 2.74
N SER A 730 14.54 29.61 3.99
CA SER A 730 14.40 28.73 5.16
C SER A 730 12.93 28.46 5.46
N ALA A 731 12.63 27.33 6.11
CA ALA A 731 11.26 27.04 6.57
C ALA A 731 10.72 28.12 7.53
N VAL A 732 11.59 28.70 8.38
CA VAL A 732 11.23 29.78 9.31
C VAL A 732 10.81 31.04 8.54
N GLN A 733 11.56 31.43 7.50
CA GLN A 733 11.19 32.54 6.64
C GLN A 733 9.89 32.27 5.88
N ALA A 734 9.72 31.05 5.35
CA ALA A 734 8.51 30.63 4.65
C ALA A 734 7.26 30.74 5.56
N ILE A 735 7.35 30.32 6.82
CA ILE A 735 6.28 30.50 7.81
C ILE A 735 5.95 31.98 7.99
N ARG A 736 6.96 32.84 8.19
CA ARG A 736 6.76 34.29 8.38
C ARG A 736 6.10 34.94 7.15
N TYR A 737 6.56 34.60 5.96
CA TYR A 737 5.98 35.10 4.71
C TYR A 737 4.53 34.63 4.56
N TYR A 738 4.24 33.36 4.82
CA TYR A 738 2.87 32.86 4.77
C TYR A 738 1.96 33.51 5.81
N LEU A 739 2.45 33.77 7.03
CA LEU A 739 1.70 34.52 8.04
C LEU A 739 1.37 35.93 7.55
N SER A 740 2.29 36.61 6.85
CA SER A 740 2.01 37.92 6.24
C SER A 740 0.98 37.84 5.11
N MET A 741 1.02 36.78 4.29
CA MET A 741 0.02 36.57 3.23
C MET A 741 -1.37 36.27 3.77
N SER A 742 -1.45 35.60 4.93
CA SER A 742 -2.69 35.07 5.51
C SER A 742 -3.38 35.99 6.51
N VAL A 743 -2.87 37.22 6.73
CA VAL A 743 -3.43 38.17 7.73
C VAL A 743 -4.94 38.37 7.53
N ARG A 744 -5.38 38.73 6.32
CA ARG A 744 -6.80 38.97 6.02
C ARG A 744 -7.67 37.73 6.23
N TYR A 745 -7.18 36.57 5.78
CA TYR A 745 -7.89 35.31 6.02
C TYR A 745 -8.08 35.01 7.51
N ARG A 746 -7.19 35.47 8.39
CA ARG A 746 -7.31 35.25 9.83
C ARG A 746 -8.29 36.20 10.48
N GLU A 747 -8.38 37.44 9.99
CA GLU A 747 -9.33 38.44 10.48
C GLU A 747 -10.78 38.03 10.19
N GLU A 748 -11.01 37.37 9.05
CA GLU A 748 -12.34 36.91 8.62
C GLU A 748 -12.71 35.49 9.11
N ALA A 749 -11.74 34.71 9.59
CA ALA A 749 -11.96 33.32 10.01
C ALA A 749 -12.44 33.22 11.46
N ASP A 750 -13.22 32.16 11.75
CA ASP A 750 -13.54 31.78 13.12
C ASP A 750 -12.26 31.59 13.96
N VAL A 751 -12.32 31.94 15.25
CA VAL A 751 -11.16 31.92 16.16
C VAL A 751 -10.40 30.59 16.14
N SER A 752 -11.11 29.45 16.08
CA SER A 752 -10.47 28.13 16.01
C SER A 752 -9.72 27.89 14.70
N VAL A 753 -10.21 28.44 13.59
CA VAL A 753 -9.60 28.33 12.26
C VAL A 753 -8.43 29.30 12.15
N ALA A 754 -8.62 30.56 12.57
CA ALA A 754 -7.60 31.60 12.56
C ALA A 754 -6.33 31.22 13.34
N ASN A 755 -6.45 30.34 14.34
CA ASN A 755 -5.35 29.83 15.15
C ASN A 755 -4.54 28.68 14.50
N THR A 756 -4.93 28.21 13.31
CA THR A 756 -4.16 27.19 12.56
C THR A 756 -3.31 27.84 11.48
N LEU A 757 -2.11 27.32 11.22
CA LEU A 757 -1.21 27.92 10.24
C LEU A 757 -1.80 27.84 8.83
N PHE A 758 -2.27 26.68 8.39
CA PHE A 758 -2.71 26.47 7.01
C PHE A 758 -4.20 26.73 6.82
N LEU A 759 -4.50 27.78 6.05
CA LEU A 759 -5.87 28.19 5.73
C LEU A 759 -6.20 27.89 4.26
N ASP A 760 -7.47 27.62 4.00
CA ASP A 760 -8.04 27.42 2.67
C ASP A 760 -9.43 28.06 2.59
N THR A 761 -9.98 28.18 1.39
CA THR A 761 -11.33 28.70 1.14
C THR A 761 -12.23 27.65 0.54
N GLN A 762 -13.35 27.36 1.21
CA GLN A 762 -14.37 26.43 0.73
C GLN A 762 -15.72 27.13 0.62
N GLN A 763 -16.24 27.24 -0.61
CA GLN A 763 -17.52 27.90 -0.91
C GLN A 763 -17.58 29.36 -0.39
N GLY A 764 -16.44 30.04 -0.33
CA GLY A 764 -16.33 31.41 0.17
C GLY A 764 -16.11 31.54 1.67
N HIS A 765 -16.15 30.44 2.43
CA HIS A 765 -15.79 30.42 3.85
C HIS A 765 -14.33 30.02 4.04
N ILE A 766 -13.68 30.62 5.04
CA ILE A 766 -12.30 30.30 5.40
C ILE A 766 -12.30 29.12 6.36
N VAL A 767 -11.56 28.08 6.00
CA VAL A 767 -11.49 26.82 6.72
C VAL A 767 -10.05 26.37 6.89
N THR A 768 -9.81 25.48 7.83
CA THR A 768 -8.52 24.79 7.95
C THR A 768 -8.33 23.84 6.77
N ILE A 769 -7.12 23.72 6.23
CA ILE A 769 -6.89 22.77 5.12
C ILE A 769 -7.19 21.32 5.55
N THR A 770 -8.03 20.64 4.77
CA THR A 770 -8.39 19.24 5.02
C THR A 770 -7.35 18.27 4.46
N GLU A 771 -7.32 17.03 4.95
CA GLU A 771 -6.40 15.99 4.44
C GLU A 771 -6.62 15.70 2.95
N SER A 772 -7.89 15.63 2.50
CA SER A 772 -8.21 15.36 1.09
C SER A 772 -7.68 16.49 0.21
N ARG A 773 -7.91 17.73 0.62
CA ARG A 773 -7.50 18.90 -0.13
C ARG A 773 -5.97 19.03 -0.23
N ALA A 774 -5.28 18.89 0.90
CA ALA A 774 -3.81 18.89 0.93
C ALA A 774 -3.22 17.81 -0.01
N ARG A 775 -3.84 16.62 -0.08
CA ARG A 775 -3.43 15.55 -1.00
C ARG A 775 -3.70 15.88 -2.46
N GLU A 776 -4.83 16.49 -2.78
CA GLU A 776 -5.16 16.92 -4.14
C GLU A 776 -4.21 18.00 -4.63
N ASP A 777 -3.95 19.02 -3.80
CA ASP A 777 -3.03 20.10 -4.11
C ASP A 777 -1.59 19.58 -4.24
N PHE A 778 -1.19 18.61 -3.40
CA PHE A 778 0.11 17.94 -3.51
C PHE A 778 0.25 17.16 -4.82
N LYS A 779 -0.78 16.39 -5.23
CA LYS A 779 -0.77 15.72 -6.54
C LYS A 779 -0.69 16.72 -7.68
N ALA A 780 -1.43 17.80 -7.58
CA ALA A 780 -1.37 18.86 -8.56
C ALA A 780 0.03 19.50 -8.60
N PHE A 781 0.71 19.63 -7.45
CA PHE A 781 2.08 20.15 -7.38
C PHE A 781 3.04 19.20 -8.11
N LEU A 782 2.97 17.90 -7.83
CA LEU A 782 3.82 16.92 -8.53
C LEU A 782 3.64 16.95 -10.05
N ARG A 783 2.41 17.14 -10.55
CA ARG A 783 2.12 17.22 -11.99
C ARG A 783 2.77 18.41 -12.67
N ASP A 784 2.90 19.52 -11.97
CA ASP A 784 3.45 20.77 -12.52
C ASP A 784 4.99 20.71 -12.63
N HIS A 785 5.65 19.76 -11.95
CA HIS A 785 7.10 19.62 -11.89
C HIS A 785 7.58 18.37 -12.66
N PRO A 786 8.26 18.54 -13.82
CA PRO A 786 8.67 17.43 -14.68
C PRO A 786 9.53 16.36 -14.01
N GLU A 787 10.38 16.73 -13.06
CA GLU A 787 11.22 15.78 -12.31
C GLU A 787 10.45 14.93 -11.29
N LEU A 788 9.19 15.28 -10.99
CA LEU A 788 8.36 14.63 -9.96
C LEU A 788 7.10 13.95 -10.53
N HIS A 789 6.57 14.42 -11.68
CA HIS A 789 5.23 14.03 -12.16
C HIS A 789 5.04 12.53 -12.43
N ASN A 790 6.11 11.81 -12.79
CA ASN A 790 6.05 10.38 -13.12
C ASN A 790 6.19 9.47 -11.90
N LEU A 791 6.50 10.01 -10.73
CA LEU A 791 6.66 9.26 -9.50
C LEU A 791 5.34 9.25 -8.71
N ASP A 792 4.90 8.09 -8.21
CA ASP A 792 3.71 7.98 -7.33
C ASP A 792 4.02 8.48 -5.91
N ILE A 793 4.58 9.68 -5.79
CA ILE A 793 4.94 10.27 -4.51
C ILE A 793 3.67 10.57 -3.71
N ARG A 794 3.69 10.16 -2.45
CA ARG A 794 2.67 10.51 -1.47
C ARG A 794 3.31 11.40 -0.41
N PRO A 795 2.57 12.33 0.23
CA PRO A 795 3.12 13.11 1.34
C PRO A 795 3.72 12.22 2.42
N SER A 796 3.08 11.06 2.66
CA SER A 796 3.54 10.07 3.63
C SER A 796 4.84 9.34 3.28
N SER A 797 5.35 9.50 2.06
CA SER A 797 6.65 8.96 1.62
C SER A 797 7.81 9.86 2.02
N ILE A 798 7.56 11.15 2.31
CA ILE A 798 8.59 12.12 2.68
C ILE A 798 9.25 11.75 4.02
N ARG A 799 8.43 11.49 5.05
CA ARG A 799 8.95 11.11 6.38
C ARG A 799 9.85 9.88 6.37
N PRO A 800 9.47 8.73 5.79
CA PRO A 800 10.39 7.60 5.62
C PRO A 800 11.70 7.95 4.92
N SER A 801 11.67 8.91 4.00
CA SER A 801 12.85 9.37 3.25
C SER A 801 13.75 10.26 4.08
N CYS A 802 13.18 11.13 4.92
CA CYS A 802 13.95 11.95 5.86
C CYS A 802 14.60 11.08 6.94
N LEU A 803 13.86 10.10 7.49
CA LEU A 803 14.40 9.13 8.43
C LEU A 803 15.50 8.26 7.80
N LEU A 804 15.33 7.89 6.53
CA LEU A 804 16.35 7.20 5.74
C LEU A 804 17.63 8.05 5.64
N GLU A 805 17.51 9.32 5.25
CA GLU A 805 18.64 10.26 5.15
C GLU A 805 19.37 10.45 6.49
N LEU A 806 18.63 10.61 7.60
CA LEU A 806 19.20 10.78 8.94
C LEU A 806 20.06 9.58 9.36
N GLN A 807 19.57 8.36 9.10
CA GLN A 807 20.33 7.14 9.38
C GLN A 807 21.62 7.02 8.57
N HIS A 808 21.68 7.61 7.37
CA HIS A 808 22.88 7.59 6.55
C HIS A 808 23.90 8.62 7.02
N ARG A 809 23.44 9.75 7.57
CA ARG A 809 24.32 10.81 8.09
C ARG A 809 25.01 10.41 9.39
N ASP A 810 24.30 9.71 10.26
CA ASP A 810 24.86 9.17 11.48
C ASP A 810 24.48 7.69 11.65
N PRO A 811 25.37 6.78 11.21
CA PRO A 811 25.19 5.34 11.32
C PRO A 811 25.23 4.80 12.77
N LEU A 812 25.55 5.63 13.76
CA LEU A 812 25.56 5.33 15.20
C LEU A 812 24.29 5.84 15.90
N ILE A 813 23.40 6.57 15.21
CA ILE A 813 22.07 6.94 15.71
C ILE A 813 21.39 5.66 16.23
N ARG A 814 21.33 5.56 17.56
CA ARG A 814 20.57 4.54 18.24
C ARG A 814 19.12 4.71 17.84
N ILE A 815 18.37 3.61 17.89
CA ILE A 815 16.92 3.61 17.65
C ILE A 815 16.24 4.70 18.51
N GLU A 816 16.81 5.06 19.67
CA GLU A 816 16.41 6.17 20.55
C GLU A 816 16.52 7.58 19.91
N THR A 817 17.58 7.90 19.20
CA THR A 817 17.74 9.22 18.53
C THR A 817 16.80 9.35 17.32
N ALA A 818 16.64 8.27 16.55
CA ALA A 818 15.62 8.20 15.50
C ALA A 818 14.19 8.22 16.09
N GLN A 819 13.98 7.69 17.31
CA GLN A 819 12.72 7.83 18.05
C GLN A 819 12.48 9.27 18.53
N ALA A 820 13.51 9.95 19.02
CA ALA A 820 13.43 11.32 19.53
C ALA A 820 13.06 12.28 18.40
N GLN A 821 13.76 12.21 17.26
CA GLN A 821 13.45 13.02 16.08
C GLN A 821 12.11 12.63 15.42
N ALA A 822 11.69 11.37 15.57
CA ALA A 822 10.39 10.92 15.12
C ALA A 822 9.25 11.16 16.14
N ASP A 823 9.54 11.62 17.36
CA ASP A 823 8.60 11.68 18.47
C ASP A 823 7.76 10.38 18.61
N HIS A 824 8.46 9.26 18.70
CA HIS A 824 7.86 7.94 18.87
C HIS A 824 8.04 7.46 20.30
N ALA A 825 6.95 7.34 21.06
CA ALA A 825 6.93 6.77 22.42
C ALA A 825 7.29 5.27 22.49
N SER A 826 7.57 4.60 21.37
CA SER A 826 7.86 3.17 21.31
C SER A 826 8.87 2.84 20.21
N ALA A 827 9.90 2.08 20.59
CA ALA A 827 10.86 1.46 19.68
C ALA A 827 10.22 0.63 18.58
N THR A 828 9.02 0.08 18.82
CA THR A 828 8.32 -0.76 17.83
C THR A 828 7.79 0.06 16.65
N THR A 829 7.44 1.34 16.84
CA THR A 829 6.97 2.21 15.76
C THR A 829 8.14 2.74 14.93
N THR A 830 9.27 3.01 15.58
CA THR A 830 10.52 3.38 14.90
C THR A 830 11.15 2.18 14.17
N GLY A 831 11.04 0.97 14.74
CA GLY A 831 11.45 -0.29 14.13
C GLY A 831 10.87 -0.53 12.74
N ILE A 832 9.64 -0.08 12.48
CA ILE A 832 9.01 -0.18 11.14
C ILE A 832 9.75 0.66 10.08
N TYR A 833 10.46 1.70 10.50
CA TYR A 833 11.26 2.57 9.63
C TYR A 833 12.75 2.22 9.69
N THR A 834 13.25 1.73 10.82
CA THR A 834 14.67 1.38 11.04
C THR A 834 15.03 -0.09 10.76
N GLN A 835 14.06 -0.98 10.51
CA GLN A 835 14.31 -2.38 10.13
C GLN A 835 14.11 -2.63 8.63
N ARG A 836 14.19 -1.59 7.80
CA ARG A 836 14.06 -1.72 6.34
C ARG A 836 15.28 -2.38 5.72
N THR A 837 15.10 -2.91 4.52
CA THR A 837 16.16 -3.56 3.74
C THR A 837 17.44 -2.72 3.66
N HIS A 838 17.34 -1.39 3.50
CA HIS A 838 18.53 -0.52 3.45
C HIS A 838 19.28 -0.47 4.79
N THR A 839 18.59 -0.40 5.94
CA THR A 839 19.27 -0.34 7.25
C THR A 839 19.96 -1.65 7.53
N LYS A 840 19.33 -2.75 7.12
CA LYS A 840 19.94 -4.08 7.18
C LYS A 840 21.13 -4.20 6.24
N LEU A 841 21.08 -3.61 5.05
CA LEU A 841 22.24 -3.55 4.15
C LEU A 841 23.42 -2.82 4.78
N VAL A 842 23.19 -1.64 5.36
CA VAL A 842 24.21 -0.90 6.14
C VAL A 842 24.72 -1.74 7.31
N GLN A 843 23.84 -2.47 8.01
CA GLN A 843 24.25 -3.37 9.09
C GLN A 843 25.05 -4.57 8.58
N ILE A 844 24.70 -5.16 7.44
CA ILE A 844 25.42 -6.27 6.81
C ILE A 844 26.81 -5.81 6.35
N GLU A 845 26.91 -4.63 5.74
CA GLU A 845 28.18 -3.99 5.40
C GLU A 845 29.05 -3.82 6.65
N LYS A 846 28.48 -3.27 7.73
CA LYS A 846 29.18 -3.14 9.02
C LYS A 846 29.54 -4.46 9.66
N ILE A 847 28.68 -5.48 9.60
CA ILE A 847 28.97 -6.83 10.12
C ILE A 847 30.08 -7.48 9.30
N ARG A 848 30.13 -7.26 7.98
CA ARG A 848 31.22 -7.73 7.12
C ARG A 848 32.52 -7.02 7.45
N ALA A 849 32.50 -5.68 7.54
CA ALA A 849 33.65 -4.89 7.95
C ALA A 849 34.16 -5.32 9.34
N PHE A 850 33.24 -5.53 10.29
CA PHE A 850 33.51 -6.09 11.61
C PHE A 850 34.12 -7.48 11.50
N THR A 851 33.55 -8.38 10.70
CA THR A 851 33.99 -9.78 10.60
C THR A 851 35.39 -9.85 9.99
N ILE A 852 35.66 -9.05 8.96
CA ILE A 852 36.99 -8.93 8.35
C ILE A 852 38.01 -8.40 9.37
N ALA A 853 37.65 -7.34 10.09
CA ALA A 853 38.50 -6.76 11.14
C ALA A 853 38.73 -7.74 12.31
N PHE A 854 37.68 -8.45 12.73
CA PHE A 854 37.73 -9.43 13.82
C PHE A 854 38.52 -10.67 13.43
N GLN A 855 38.37 -11.16 12.19
CA GLN A 855 39.20 -12.22 11.62
C GLN A 855 40.68 -11.79 11.60
N ALA A 856 40.97 -10.56 11.17
CA ALA A 856 42.33 -10.03 11.20
C ALA A 856 42.94 -10.10 12.62
N VAL A 857 42.18 -9.66 13.64
CA VAL A 857 42.63 -9.68 15.04
C VAL A 857 42.78 -11.10 15.61
N ILE A 858 41.88 -12.02 15.28
CA ILE A 858 42.00 -13.42 15.74
C ILE A 858 43.21 -14.11 15.10
N ILE A 859 43.37 -13.95 13.79
CA ILE A 859 44.37 -14.68 13.00
C ILE A 859 45.79 -14.15 13.28
N GLU A 860 45.95 -12.87 13.59
CA GLU A 860 47.25 -12.27 14.00
C GLU A 860 47.88 -13.02 15.18
N SER A 861 47.06 -13.51 16.12
CA SER A 861 47.52 -14.21 17.32
C SER A 861 48.00 -15.65 17.09
N ILE A 862 47.94 -16.16 15.85
CA ILE A 862 48.27 -17.55 15.51
C ILE A 862 49.52 -17.58 14.62
N ASP A 863 50.61 -18.17 15.13
CA ASP A 863 51.87 -18.31 14.38
C ASP A 863 51.69 -19.08 13.06
N GLY A 864 52.12 -18.44 11.96
CA GLY A 864 52.05 -18.98 10.60
C GLY A 864 50.62 -19.09 10.04
N ALA A 865 49.63 -18.40 10.62
CA ALA A 865 48.24 -18.55 10.18
C ALA A 865 47.98 -18.07 8.75
N ALA A 866 48.73 -17.09 8.27
CA ALA A 866 48.73 -16.66 6.87
C ALA A 866 48.95 -17.83 5.91
N GLU A 867 50.00 -18.63 6.14
CA GLU A 867 50.37 -19.79 5.32
C GLU A 867 49.35 -20.92 5.46
N LYS A 868 48.89 -21.18 6.69
CA LYS A 868 47.90 -22.24 6.97
C LYS A 868 46.53 -21.97 6.33
N LEU A 869 46.19 -20.69 6.13
CA LEU A 869 44.96 -20.27 5.46
C LEU A 869 45.14 -20.10 3.94
N GLY A 870 46.32 -20.39 3.39
CA GLY A 870 46.62 -20.22 1.97
C GLY A 870 46.59 -18.76 1.51
N MET A 871 46.80 -17.80 2.42
CA MET A 871 46.83 -16.37 2.10
C MET A 871 48.21 -15.98 1.56
N SER A 872 48.26 -15.14 0.52
CA SER A 872 49.54 -14.58 0.05
C SER A 872 50.15 -13.67 1.12
N HIS A 873 51.49 -13.57 1.14
CA HIS A 873 52.20 -12.72 2.10
C HIS A 873 51.75 -11.24 2.03
N GLU A 874 51.46 -10.74 0.83
CA GLU A 874 50.91 -9.39 0.63
C GLU A 874 49.49 -9.23 1.19
N ALA A 875 48.61 -10.22 0.99
CA ALA A 875 47.26 -10.22 1.55
C ALA A 875 47.30 -10.31 3.08
N ALA A 876 48.21 -11.12 3.62
CA ALA A 876 48.49 -11.23 5.04
C ALA A 876 49.01 -9.92 5.63
N VAL A 877 50.04 -9.29 5.04
CA VAL A 877 50.55 -7.99 5.50
C VAL A 877 49.47 -6.91 5.42
N LYS A 878 48.62 -6.90 4.40
CA LYS A 878 47.48 -5.96 4.28
C LYS A 878 46.37 -6.23 5.32
N LEU A 879 46.15 -7.49 5.69
CA LEU A 879 45.20 -7.92 6.72
C LEU A 879 45.73 -7.64 8.14
N PHE A 880 47.01 -7.93 8.40
CA PHE A 880 47.66 -7.88 9.73
C PHE A 880 48.33 -6.55 10.06
N SER A 881 48.64 -5.69 9.08
CA SER A 881 49.25 -4.37 9.33
C SER A 881 48.41 -3.42 10.20
N ASN A 882 47.19 -3.84 10.58
CA ASN A 882 46.16 -3.00 11.14
C ASN A 882 45.67 -3.45 12.53
N ALA A 883 45.82 -4.71 12.93
CA ALA A 883 45.47 -5.15 14.28
C ALA A 883 46.70 -5.04 15.18
N ALA A 884 46.58 -4.37 16.33
CA ALA A 884 47.63 -4.39 17.36
C ALA A 884 46.99 -4.56 18.74
N ARG A 885 47.40 -5.59 19.50
CA ARG A 885 47.01 -5.76 20.90
C ARG A 885 47.71 -4.69 21.75
N SER A 886 46.94 -3.89 22.47
CA SER A 886 47.47 -2.81 23.31
C SER A 886 48.03 -3.29 24.66
N GLY A 887 47.74 -4.54 25.06
CA GLY A 887 48.02 -5.05 26.42
C GLY A 887 47.07 -4.52 27.50
N LEU A 888 46.06 -3.70 27.15
CA LEU A 888 45.06 -3.14 28.07
C LEU A 888 43.68 -3.78 27.91
N GLY A 889 43.64 -4.99 27.34
CA GLY A 889 42.39 -5.68 27.00
C GLY A 889 41.63 -5.09 25.82
N VAL A 890 42.23 -4.15 25.08
CA VAL A 890 41.69 -3.59 23.83
C VAL A 890 42.65 -3.85 22.67
N ALA A 891 42.12 -4.00 21.46
CA ALA A 891 42.86 -4.02 20.21
C ALA A 891 42.66 -2.69 19.46
N CYS A 892 43.70 -2.22 18.77
CA CYS A 892 43.60 -1.10 17.84
C CYS A 892 43.42 -1.64 16.42
N LEU A 893 42.43 -1.10 15.68
CA LEU A 893 42.12 -1.45 14.29
C LEU A 893 43.07 -0.83 13.26
N ASN A 894 43.80 0.23 13.62
CA ASN A 894 44.90 0.77 12.83
C ASN A 894 45.69 1.76 13.71
N SER A 895 46.84 1.32 14.22
CA SER A 895 47.68 2.17 15.06
C SER A 895 48.30 3.35 14.31
N LYS A 896 48.32 3.34 12.98
CA LYS A 896 48.94 4.38 12.13
C LYS A 896 47.94 5.34 11.49
N ALA A 897 46.68 5.31 11.92
CA ALA A 897 45.61 6.10 11.29
C ALA A 897 45.68 7.62 11.58
N GLY A 898 46.39 8.05 12.63
CA GLY A 898 46.49 9.48 12.99
C GLY A 898 45.17 10.11 13.47
N ILE A 899 44.19 9.31 13.90
CA ILE A 899 42.82 9.78 14.23
C ILE A 899 42.76 10.54 15.56
N GLN A 900 43.61 10.19 16.53
CA GLN A 900 43.55 10.81 17.84
C GLN A 900 44.25 12.18 17.86
N PRO A 901 43.76 13.15 18.66
CA PRO A 901 44.44 14.44 18.83
C PRO A 901 45.90 14.28 19.28
N GLY A 902 46.84 14.83 18.50
CA GLY A 902 48.29 14.76 18.76
C GLY A 902 48.99 13.53 18.20
N THR A 903 48.34 12.76 17.31
CA THR A 903 48.95 11.65 16.55
C THR A 903 49.08 12.01 15.06
N GLN A 904 50.06 11.45 14.35
CA GLN A 904 50.26 11.70 12.91
C GLN A 904 49.96 10.44 12.07
N GLN A 905 49.42 10.65 10.87
CA GLN A 905 49.14 9.57 9.94
C GLN A 905 50.46 8.91 9.46
N GLY A 906 50.53 7.59 9.55
CA GLY A 906 51.74 6.81 9.23
C GLY A 906 52.62 6.46 10.43
N GLU A 907 52.46 7.15 11.56
CA GLU A 907 53.17 6.88 12.82
C GLU A 907 52.32 6.05 13.78
N SER A 908 52.95 5.16 14.55
CA SER A 908 52.23 4.35 15.54
C SER A 908 51.70 5.21 16.69
N CYS A 909 50.40 5.13 16.93
CA CYS A 909 49.69 5.82 18.00
C CYS A 909 50.23 5.40 19.37
N THR A 910 50.66 6.39 20.16
CA THR A 910 51.15 6.21 21.54
C THR A 910 50.13 6.66 22.61
N ARG A 911 48.97 7.19 22.18
CA ARG A 911 47.93 7.79 23.04
C ARG A 911 46.96 6.74 23.61
N LEU A 912 47.52 5.79 24.36
CA LEU A 912 46.73 4.75 25.04
C LEU A 912 45.76 5.34 26.06
N ASP A 913 46.08 6.51 26.64
CA ASP A 913 45.22 7.28 27.54
C ASP A 913 43.89 7.70 26.91
N ALA A 914 43.86 7.99 25.61
CA ALA A 914 42.65 8.45 24.89
C ALA A 914 41.90 7.34 24.13
N CYS A 915 42.38 6.09 24.22
CA CYS A 915 41.73 4.95 23.57
C CYS A 915 40.23 4.76 23.91
N PRO A 916 39.70 5.05 25.11
CA PRO A 916 38.26 4.90 25.44
C PRO A 916 37.32 5.77 24.61
N GLY A 917 37.83 6.84 24.00
CA GLY A 917 37.10 7.67 23.03
C GLY A 917 37.43 7.38 21.57
N CYS A 918 38.40 6.52 21.29
CA CYS A 918 38.92 6.30 19.93
C CYS A 918 38.00 5.39 19.10
N GLU A 919 37.67 5.83 17.88
CA GLU A 919 36.87 5.05 16.91
C GLU A 919 37.59 3.79 16.42
N MET A 920 38.92 3.76 16.50
CA MET A 920 39.73 2.60 16.11
C MET A 920 39.89 1.57 17.25
N ARG A 921 39.22 1.74 18.40
CA ARG A 921 39.32 0.82 19.55
C ARG A 921 38.33 -0.34 19.40
N TYR A 922 38.81 -1.55 19.70
CA TYR A 922 38.01 -2.75 19.82
C TYR A 922 38.27 -3.52 21.11
N ILE A 923 37.25 -4.18 21.67
CA ILE A 923 37.40 -5.13 22.76
C ILE A 923 37.10 -6.51 22.21
N VAL A 924 38.09 -7.41 22.27
CA VAL A 924 37.97 -8.77 21.75
C VAL A 924 37.85 -9.72 22.93
N GLY A 925 36.74 -10.45 23.02
CA GLY A 925 36.40 -11.33 24.14
C GLY A 925 37.18 -12.64 24.21
N THR A 926 38.48 -12.63 23.93
CA THR A 926 39.37 -13.79 24.16
C THR A 926 39.77 -13.84 25.63
N ALA A 927 40.03 -15.04 26.15
CA ALA A 927 40.43 -15.20 27.56
C ALA A 927 41.66 -14.34 27.93
N ASP A 928 42.60 -14.17 27.00
CA ASP A 928 43.79 -13.35 27.19
C ASP A 928 43.52 -11.84 27.27
N ASN A 929 42.67 -11.30 26.39
CA ASN A 929 42.32 -9.89 26.43
C ASN A 929 41.43 -9.56 27.62
N ILE A 930 40.54 -10.48 27.99
CA ILE A 930 39.74 -10.35 29.21
C ILE A 930 40.65 -10.38 30.44
N ALA A 931 41.69 -11.23 30.46
CA ALA A 931 42.66 -11.28 31.55
C ALA A 931 43.46 -9.97 31.68
N ASP A 932 43.91 -9.41 30.55
CA ASP A 932 44.58 -8.11 30.53
C ASP A 932 43.65 -6.98 31.03
N LEU A 933 42.37 -7.03 30.65
CA LEU A 933 41.37 -6.05 31.09
C LEU A 933 41.07 -6.17 32.59
N ILE A 934 41.03 -7.40 33.14
CA ILE A 934 40.91 -7.65 34.59
C ILE A 934 42.09 -7.00 35.32
N LEU A 935 43.32 -7.32 34.91
CA LEU A 935 44.53 -6.81 35.56
C LEU A 935 44.65 -5.30 35.47
N PHE A 936 44.26 -4.72 34.33
CA PHE A 936 44.26 -3.27 34.16
C PHE A 936 43.18 -2.57 35.00
N ASN A 937 41.98 -3.15 35.12
CA ASN A 937 40.93 -2.62 35.99
C ASN A 937 41.35 -2.66 37.47
N GLU A 938 41.89 -3.80 37.93
CA GLU A 938 42.46 -3.95 39.28
C GLU A 938 43.55 -2.89 39.54
N TYR A 939 44.40 -2.61 38.55
CA TYR A 939 45.42 -1.57 38.65
C TYR A 939 44.83 -0.16 38.79
N LEU A 940 43.84 0.21 37.96
CA LEU A 940 43.16 1.50 38.06
C LEU A 940 42.46 1.68 39.41
N GLU A 941 41.76 0.64 39.89
CA GLU A 941 41.12 0.65 41.22
C GLU A 941 42.14 0.88 42.34
N SER A 942 43.30 0.21 42.28
CA SER A 942 44.35 0.35 43.31
C SER A 942 45.01 1.74 43.34
N ARG A 943 44.88 2.53 42.27
CA ARG A 943 45.53 3.84 42.09
C ARG A 943 44.59 5.01 42.29
N GLU A 944 43.28 4.80 42.18
CA GLU A 944 42.26 5.85 42.18
C GLU A 944 42.41 6.84 43.34
N GLU A 945 42.45 6.35 44.58
CA GLU A 945 42.46 7.21 45.76
C GLU A 945 43.71 8.10 45.80
N ASN A 946 44.87 7.54 45.46
CA ASN A 946 46.14 8.28 45.42
C ASN A 946 46.21 9.28 44.26
N GLU A 947 45.67 8.94 43.08
CA GLU A 947 45.75 9.78 41.89
C GLU A 947 44.68 10.88 41.85
N ILE A 948 43.52 10.66 42.48
CA ILE A 948 42.55 11.74 42.71
C ILE A 948 43.14 12.80 43.64
N MET A 949 43.89 12.37 44.67
CA MET A 949 44.57 13.29 45.58
C MET A 949 45.73 14.05 44.92
N SER A 950 46.44 13.44 43.96
CA SER A 950 47.58 14.05 43.28
C SER A 950 47.16 14.95 42.10
N ASN A 951 46.20 14.52 41.28
CA ASN A 951 45.76 15.22 40.06
C ASN A 951 44.34 14.79 39.61
N ALA A 952 43.33 15.23 40.37
CA ALA A 952 41.91 14.92 40.12
C ALA A 952 41.45 15.18 38.68
N ILE A 953 41.84 16.31 38.08
CA ILE A 953 41.41 16.69 36.72
C ILE A 953 42.00 15.75 35.68
N ALA A 954 43.27 15.34 35.83
CA ALA A 954 43.88 14.42 34.88
C ALA A 954 43.34 12.99 35.04
N TRP A 955 43.04 12.57 36.27
CA TRP A 955 42.35 11.31 36.54
C TRP A 955 40.96 11.25 35.88
N GLU A 956 40.14 12.27 36.11
CA GLU A 956 38.77 12.35 35.58
C GLU A 956 38.74 12.35 34.04
N ASN A 957 39.68 13.07 33.41
CA ASN A 957 39.70 13.18 31.95
C ASN A 957 40.39 12.00 31.24
N ARG A 958 41.38 11.34 31.85
CA ARG A 958 42.18 10.28 31.19
C ARG A 958 41.84 8.87 31.65
N TRP A 959 41.68 8.64 32.95
CA TRP A 959 41.66 7.29 33.53
C TRP A 959 40.28 6.82 33.99
N LEU A 960 39.41 7.73 34.41
CA LEU A 960 38.02 7.42 34.73
C LEU A 960 37.23 6.84 33.54
N PRO A 961 37.38 7.32 32.28
CA PRO A 961 36.74 6.70 31.12
C PRO A 961 37.21 5.26 30.88
N TRP A 962 38.49 4.98 31.17
CA TRP A 962 39.09 3.65 31.05
C TRP A 962 38.50 2.68 32.07
N ARG A 963 38.40 3.09 33.34
CA ARG A 963 37.78 2.28 34.39
C ARG A 963 36.31 1.98 34.08
N THR A 964 35.56 3.00 33.69
CA THR A 964 34.14 2.85 33.32
C THR A 964 33.97 1.88 32.15
N LEU A 965 34.84 1.96 31.15
CA LEU A 965 34.85 1.02 30.02
C LEU A 965 35.17 -0.41 30.47
N ALA A 966 36.17 -0.58 31.32
CA ALA A 966 36.60 -1.89 31.82
C ALA A 966 35.51 -2.56 32.67
N GLU A 967 34.90 -1.84 33.61
CA GLU A 967 33.80 -2.35 34.45
C GLU A 967 32.61 -2.84 33.61
N VAL A 968 32.16 -2.03 32.65
CA VAL A 968 31.03 -2.38 31.77
C VAL A 968 31.37 -3.59 30.90
N ALA A 969 32.59 -3.63 30.34
CA ALA A 969 33.03 -4.74 29.50
C ALA A 969 33.16 -6.05 30.30
N LEU A 970 33.78 -6.02 31.48
CA LEU A 970 33.91 -7.19 32.35
C LEU A 970 32.55 -7.69 32.85
N ALA A 971 31.63 -6.80 33.21
CA ALA A 971 30.27 -7.16 33.56
C ALA A 971 29.54 -7.88 32.41
N LYS A 972 29.75 -7.43 31.15
CA LYS A 972 29.20 -8.10 29.96
C LYS A 972 29.86 -9.45 29.69
N PHE A 973 31.18 -9.56 29.82
CA PHE A 973 31.87 -10.83 29.62
C PHE A 973 31.48 -11.89 30.64
N SER A 974 31.11 -11.48 31.86
CA SER A 974 30.64 -12.39 32.92
C SER A 974 29.26 -13.01 32.66
N GLN A 975 28.56 -12.61 31.58
CA GLN A 975 27.20 -13.03 31.27
C GLN A 975 27.12 -13.75 29.91
N GLY A 976 26.10 -14.60 29.73
CA GLY A 976 25.77 -15.21 28.44
C GLY A 976 26.85 -16.14 27.88
N GLU A 977 27.00 -16.13 26.54
CA GLU A 977 27.88 -17.04 25.79
C GLU A 977 29.39 -16.79 26.05
N THR A 978 29.77 -15.61 26.55
CA THR A 978 31.16 -15.24 26.86
C THR A 978 31.61 -15.62 28.28
N ALA A 979 30.69 -16.10 29.14
CA ALA A 979 30.97 -16.38 30.54
C ALA A 979 32.07 -17.44 30.73
N SER A 980 32.16 -18.43 29.84
CA SER A 980 33.21 -19.46 29.86
C SER A 980 34.61 -18.87 29.64
N SER A 981 34.74 -17.94 28.68
CA SER A 981 35.99 -17.23 28.40
C SER A 981 36.39 -16.31 29.54
N TYR A 982 35.41 -15.70 30.23
CA TYR A 982 35.65 -14.90 31.44
C TYR A 982 36.15 -15.74 32.63
N ILE A 983 35.62 -16.94 32.84
CA ILE A 983 36.11 -17.86 33.88
C ILE A 983 37.56 -18.29 33.59
N GLN A 984 37.86 -18.61 32.33
CA GLN A 984 39.22 -18.93 31.90
C GLN A 984 40.16 -17.73 32.07
N ALA A 985 39.70 -16.53 31.71
CA ALA A 985 40.44 -15.29 31.85
C ALA A 985 40.83 -14.99 33.31
N LYS A 986 39.96 -15.31 34.29
CA LYS A 986 40.30 -15.16 35.72
C LYS A 986 41.51 -16.02 36.11
N SER A 987 41.53 -17.28 35.69
CA SER A 987 42.67 -18.17 35.94
C SER A 987 43.97 -17.65 35.30
N ILE A 988 43.87 -17.11 34.07
CA ILE A 988 45.02 -16.49 33.38
C ILE A 988 45.48 -15.22 34.11
N ALA A 989 44.54 -14.36 34.54
CA ALA A 989 44.84 -13.16 35.30
C ALA A 989 45.50 -13.52 36.63
N ASP A 990 45.01 -14.54 37.34
CA ASP A 990 45.59 -15.03 38.59
C ASP A 990 47.05 -15.50 38.41
N ALA A 991 47.33 -16.21 37.31
CA ALA A 991 48.69 -16.63 36.98
C ALA A 991 49.61 -15.47 36.57
N ARG A 992 49.07 -14.43 35.93
CA ARG A 992 49.82 -13.25 35.47
C ARG A 992 50.03 -12.19 36.57
N ARG A 993 49.13 -12.13 37.55
CA ARG A 993 49.09 -11.09 38.60
C ARG A 993 50.44 -10.86 39.29
N PRO A 994 51.24 -11.89 39.65
CA PRO A 994 52.54 -11.67 40.31
C PRO A 994 53.58 -10.95 39.44
N ASN A 995 53.45 -11.04 38.12
CA ASN A 995 54.40 -10.49 37.15
C ASN A 995 53.82 -9.31 36.36
N TYR A 996 52.60 -8.87 36.69
CA TYR A 996 51.94 -7.78 35.98
C TYR A 996 52.64 -6.46 36.27
N LYS A 997 53.25 -5.87 35.24
CA LYS A 997 53.92 -4.56 35.30
C LYS A 997 53.12 -3.56 34.48
N PRO A 998 52.18 -2.83 35.10
CA PRO A 998 51.42 -1.82 34.39
C PRO A 998 52.32 -0.63 34.01
N PHE A 999 51.92 0.08 32.96
CA PHE A 999 52.60 1.29 32.53
C PHE A 999 52.29 2.46 33.50
N PRO A 1000 53.19 3.44 33.65
CA PRO A 1000 52.96 4.60 34.51
C PRO A 1000 51.79 5.43 34.01
N LEU A 1001 50.90 5.84 34.92
CA LEU A 1001 49.69 6.62 34.59
C LEU A 1001 49.99 8.12 34.33
N PHE A 1002 51.21 8.58 34.62
CA PHE A 1002 51.69 9.95 34.43
C PHE A 1002 53.16 10.02 34.03
#